data_AF-A0A934DE71-F1
#
_entry.id   AF-A0A934DE71-F1
#
_cell.length_a   1.000
_cell.length_b   1.000
_cell.length_c   1.000
_cell.angle_alpha   90.00
_cell.angle_beta   90.00
_cell.angle_gamma   90.00
#
_symmetry.space_group_name_H-M   'P 1'
#
loop_
_entity.id
_entity.type
_entity.pdbx_description
1 polymer ?
#
loop_
_entity_poly.entity_id
_entity_poly.type
_entity_poly.pdbx_seq_one_letter_code
_entity_poly.pdbx_strand_id
1 'polypeptide(L)'
;MNRFRQCLFMLSLLASYLAFGQSIKDSSTVKDDKKEDKWDVAASHGPSKEIVFETDEGTWISVDASPDGKKIVFDLLGDIYVMPMEGGEATLLSGGTPYEVLPRFSPDGRKISFTSDREGCDNIWVMNVDGSERHSVTKEKDRQTNGAVWTPDGQYLIARKHYRNTRSLGSGEMWMYHVSGGDGVQLTKRRNWQQNASDPALSPDGRYVYYDEDVSPGNQFEYNRDPYGIVYVINRLDRETGKVQRYIGGSGGSVRPQPSRDGKYIAFVRRVRLTSVLYLRNIDTGEEWPVWDKLSRDAQEAWAIFGLYPNFSWTPDNKFIVISAKGKIWKVNIAAKMATEIPFKVKVKQTITDALRFKQQVAPNRFDVKMLRWVQTSPDGKSVVYQALGHLYIKQLPGGEPRRLTTDNHFEFYPSWSPDGKWIVYTTWLDNDKGKVCKVKSSGGAGIELTNVKGTYTEPSFSLDGKRIVFVKNGGDYLRGQTFANDPGIYWIPSEGGAATLITDEGSSPRFNKKADRVFLTANEGEKTALISVNLTGGDRRVHLTSDNAQQIVPSPDENWVAFTERYNSYIATLPLTGQAVQIGPSTTDFPVKRITRDAGMYLHWSPDSKTVYWSLGPELFSRSLDNTFKFVEGAKDSVQEKPDTAGLNISFSTALERPTGMIALTGATVITAKGDEVISDATILIEQNRIKAIGAASAVAVPAGTKTVDVAGKFIMPGIIDAHAHGPAGSIGITPQQNWAFYASAAFGVTTEHDPSNDTEEIFASSELVKAGEVVGPRMYSTGTILYGAEGSYKAIVNNLDDAKSHLRRLKAVGAFSVKSYNQPRRDQRQQIIEAGRELQMMVVPEGGSTFFWNMTMILDGHTGIEHSLPVSPLYKDVITLFSKSQTYYTPTLIVTYGGIMGENYWYSNTKVWENQRLLTYVPRAIIDARSRRRMKVEEDDWGHIENAKAAKVLADAGTKVNLGAHGQLQGLGPHWELWMLVQGGMTPMQAIRCATINGAQYLGLDGDIGSLEPGKLADLIVMDKNPLENIRNSESIRYVMLNGRLYDASTMNEVGGKQRKREPFYWEGGMDPGASTMEMDLD
;
A
#
# COMPACT_ATOMS: atom_id res chain seq x y z
N MET A 1 36.71 -35.25 -26.02
CA MET A 1 38.13 -35.20 -26.46
C MET A 1 38.18 -34.44 -27.76
N ASN A 2 38.98 -33.36 -27.79
CA ASN A 2 39.73 -32.78 -28.92
C ASN A 2 39.15 -32.86 -30.34
N ARG A 3 39.13 -31.84 -31.20
CA ARG A 3 39.62 -30.44 -31.21
C ARG A 3 39.43 -30.03 -32.69
N PHE A 4 39.20 -28.72 -32.96
CA PHE A 4 39.58 -28.01 -34.21
C PHE A 4 38.68 -28.30 -35.44
N ARG A 5 38.38 -27.39 -36.39
CA ARG A 5 38.79 -26.02 -36.76
C ARG A 5 37.74 -25.54 -37.82
N GLN A 6 37.33 -24.26 -37.87
CA GLN A 6 37.68 -23.25 -38.91
C GLN A 6 37.53 -23.75 -40.36
N CYS A 7 36.93 -23.08 -41.36
CA CYS A 7 36.57 -21.69 -41.68
C CYS A 7 35.51 -21.74 -42.83
N LEU A 8 34.48 -20.88 -42.85
CA LEU A 8 34.33 -19.68 -43.70
C LEU A 8 34.61 -19.84 -45.22
N PHE A 9 33.55 -19.67 -46.05
CA PHE A 9 33.37 -18.74 -47.21
C PHE A 9 32.20 -19.24 -48.09
N MET A 10 31.02 -18.61 -48.02
CA MET A 10 30.45 -17.53 -48.87
C MET A 10 29.89 -17.96 -50.24
N LEU A 11 28.58 -17.67 -50.40
CA LEU A 11 27.85 -17.15 -51.58
C LEU A 11 27.95 -17.93 -52.92
N SER A 12 26.93 -18.13 -53.74
CA SER A 12 25.63 -17.48 -53.93
C SER A 12 24.88 -18.08 -55.14
N LEU A 13 23.54 -18.08 -55.09
CA LEU A 13 22.53 -17.93 -56.18
C LEU A 13 22.37 -19.02 -57.27
N LEU A 14 21.22 -19.74 -57.29
CA LEU A 14 19.99 -19.55 -58.13
C LEU A 14 20.17 -20.03 -59.60
N ALA A 15 19.31 -20.83 -60.26
CA ALA A 15 17.89 -21.14 -60.11
C ALA A 15 17.47 -22.35 -61.02
N SER A 16 16.22 -22.83 -60.83
CA SER A 16 15.30 -23.49 -61.82
C SER A 16 15.61 -24.92 -62.35
N TYR A 17 14.70 -25.88 -62.58
CA TYR A 17 13.23 -25.98 -62.63
C TYR A 17 12.82 -27.48 -62.49
N LEU A 18 11.76 -27.75 -61.70
CA LEU A 18 10.73 -28.82 -61.72
C LEU A 18 11.01 -30.27 -62.24
N ALA A 19 10.76 -31.26 -61.37
CA ALA A 19 9.93 -32.43 -61.69
C ALA A 19 9.29 -33.04 -60.41
N PHE A 20 8.03 -33.45 -60.55
CA PHE A 20 7.08 -33.85 -59.51
C PHE A 20 7.49 -35.10 -58.71
N GLY A 21 7.18 -35.08 -57.40
CA GLY A 21 7.09 -36.26 -56.55
C GLY A 21 6.20 -35.96 -55.33
N GLN A 22 4.89 -36.21 -55.47
CA GLN A 22 3.95 -36.15 -54.34
C GLN A 22 4.28 -37.24 -53.33
N SER A 23 4.64 -36.82 -52.11
CA SER A 23 4.62 -37.63 -50.90
C SER A 23 3.86 -36.85 -49.84
N ILE A 24 2.70 -37.38 -49.47
CA ILE A 24 1.85 -36.88 -48.39
C ILE A 24 2.63 -37.02 -47.08
N LYS A 25 2.92 -35.89 -46.41
CA LYS A 25 3.40 -35.86 -45.03
C LYS A 25 2.66 -34.80 -44.22
N ASP A 26 1.99 -35.31 -43.20
CA ASP A 26 1.55 -34.70 -41.95
C ASP A 26 1.66 -33.19 -41.79
N SER A 27 0.49 -32.57 -41.62
CA SER A 27 0.32 -31.27 -40.97
C SER A 27 0.76 -31.35 -39.51
N SER A 28 2.07 -31.27 -39.29
CA SER A 28 2.60 -30.88 -37.98
C SER A 28 2.37 -29.38 -37.82
N THR A 29 1.53 -29.06 -36.83
CA THR A 29 1.28 -27.72 -36.33
C THR A 29 2.61 -27.09 -35.93
N VAL A 30 3.06 -26.11 -36.73
CA VAL A 30 4.09 -25.17 -36.32
C VAL A 30 3.53 -24.43 -35.10
N LYS A 31 4.08 -24.75 -33.92
CA LYS A 31 3.91 -23.90 -32.74
C LYS A 31 4.60 -22.57 -33.07
N ASP A 32 3.80 -21.53 -33.26
CA ASP A 32 4.26 -20.16 -33.11
C ASP A 32 4.66 -19.96 -31.64
N ASP A 33 5.92 -20.28 -31.33
CA ASP A 33 6.61 -19.72 -30.17
C ASP A 33 6.87 -18.24 -30.48
N LYS A 34 5.82 -17.41 -30.40
CA LYS A 34 6.03 -15.97 -30.23
C LYS A 34 6.82 -15.79 -28.94
N LYS A 35 8.12 -15.55 -29.07
CA LYS A 35 8.91 -14.92 -28.01
C LYS A 35 8.12 -13.68 -27.57
N GLU A 36 7.58 -13.68 -26.37
CA GLU A 36 7.07 -12.46 -25.77
C GLU A 36 8.20 -11.43 -25.80
N ASP A 37 7.93 -10.27 -26.39
CA ASP A 37 8.88 -9.17 -26.40
C ASP A 37 9.19 -8.78 -24.95
N LYS A 38 10.47 -8.75 -24.60
CA LYS A 38 10.93 -8.37 -23.26
C LYS A 38 10.50 -6.93 -23.00
N TRP A 39 9.87 -6.65 -21.84
CA TRP A 39 9.48 -5.30 -21.45
C TRP A 39 10.68 -4.35 -21.46
N ASP A 40 10.57 -3.25 -22.18
CA ASP A 40 11.60 -2.20 -22.26
C ASP A 40 11.16 -0.97 -21.47
N VAL A 41 11.89 -0.66 -20.39
CA VAL A 41 11.62 0.52 -19.54
C VAL A 41 11.71 1.82 -20.33
N ALA A 42 12.52 1.85 -21.39
CA ALA A 42 12.72 3.05 -22.20
C ALA A 42 11.58 3.33 -23.19
N ALA A 43 10.76 2.32 -23.51
CA ALA A 43 9.66 2.44 -24.46
C ALA A 43 8.48 3.23 -23.87
N SER A 44 7.66 3.81 -24.75
CA SER A 44 6.40 4.46 -24.35
C SER A 44 5.30 3.41 -24.20
N HIS A 45 4.75 3.29 -23.00
CA HIS A 45 3.69 2.32 -22.66
C HIS A 45 2.33 2.98 -22.48
N GLY A 46 2.10 4.12 -23.13
CA GLY A 46 0.86 4.88 -23.03
C GLY A 46 0.96 6.26 -23.68
N PRO A 47 -0.13 7.03 -23.68
CA PRO A 47 -0.11 8.44 -24.05
C PRO A 47 0.90 9.19 -23.18
N SER A 48 1.81 9.90 -23.83
CA SER A 48 2.91 10.59 -23.18
C SER A 48 3.14 11.94 -23.84
N LYS A 49 3.73 12.87 -23.10
CA LYS A 49 4.14 14.19 -23.60
C LYS A 49 5.57 14.51 -23.18
N GLU A 50 6.27 15.26 -24.02
CA GLU A 50 7.57 15.81 -23.68
C GLU A 50 7.40 17.14 -22.94
N ILE A 51 8.21 17.36 -21.91
CA ILE A 51 8.39 18.65 -21.26
C ILE A 51 9.82 19.13 -21.48
N VAL A 52 9.98 20.42 -21.79
CA VAL A 52 11.27 21.06 -21.97
C VAL A 52 11.31 22.34 -21.16
N PHE A 53 12.33 22.50 -20.33
CA PHE A 53 12.54 23.72 -19.56
C PHE A 53 14.02 23.91 -19.22
N GLU A 54 14.40 25.14 -18.90
CA GLU A 54 15.74 25.45 -18.42
C GLU A 54 15.74 25.65 -16.90
N THR A 55 16.77 25.15 -16.24
CA THR A 55 16.98 25.35 -14.80
C THR A 55 18.46 25.56 -14.48
N ASP A 56 18.70 26.38 -13.46
CA ASP A 56 19.96 26.61 -12.78
C ASP A 56 19.87 26.18 -11.30
N GLU A 57 18.81 25.44 -10.96
CA GLU A 57 18.56 24.85 -9.64
C GLU A 57 18.16 23.39 -9.79
N GLY A 58 18.55 22.55 -8.83
CA GLY A 58 18.11 21.16 -8.78
C GLY A 58 18.07 20.55 -7.39
N THR A 59 17.17 19.59 -7.22
CA THR A 59 16.88 18.94 -5.95
C THR A 59 17.73 17.67 -5.81
N TRP A 60 18.57 17.61 -4.77
CA TRP A 60 19.35 16.42 -4.42
C TRP A 60 20.34 15.92 -5.50
N ILE A 61 21.01 16.85 -6.18
CA ILE A 61 22.02 16.61 -7.23
C ILE A 61 23.26 15.90 -6.66
N SER A 62 23.65 14.75 -7.20
CA SER A 62 24.99 14.20 -6.91
C SER A 62 26.03 14.71 -7.89
N VAL A 63 27.24 14.99 -7.39
CA VAL A 63 28.33 15.59 -8.17
C VAL A 63 29.65 14.85 -7.98
N ASP A 64 30.48 14.81 -9.02
CA ASP A 64 31.87 14.36 -8.95
C ASP A 64 32.81 15.20 -9.83
N ALA A 65 34.04 15.39 -9.37
CA ALA A 65 35.07 16.19 -10.02
C ALA A 65 36.05 15.31 -10.79
N SER A 66 36.38 15.69 -12.03
CA SER A 66 37.31 14.91 -12.85
C SER A 66 38.71 14.81 -12.19
N PRO A 67 39.46 13.72 -12.42
CA PRO A 67 40.82 13.55 -11.88
C PRO A 67 41.78 14.70 -12.22
N ASP A 68 41.61 15.32 -13.39
CA ASP A 68 42.39 16.47 -13.85
C ASP A 68 41.87 17.84 -13.35
N GLY A 69 40.72 17.87 -12.67
CA GLY A 69 40.12 19.06 -12.10
C GLY A 69 39.47 20.01 -13.09
N LYS A 70 39.26 19.60 -14.35
CA LYS A 70 38.72 20.45 -15.41
C LYS A 70 37.21 20.35 -15.59
N LYS A 71 36.58 19.26 -15.15
CA LYS A 71 35.15 19.00 -15.39
C LYS A 71 34.44 18.54 -14.12
N ILE A 72 33.12 18.73 -14.11
CA ILE A 72 32.18 18.18 -13.14
C ILE A 72 31.18 17.32 -13.90
N VAL A 73 30.91 16.12 -13.38
CA VAL A 73 29.76 15.29 -13.79
C VAL A 73 28.71 15.34 -12.69
N PHE A 74 27.44 15.41 -13.05
CA PHE A 74 26.34 15.45 -12.09
C PHE A 74 25.04 14.89 -12.66
N ASP A 75 24.13 14.44 -11.79
CA ASP A 75 22.78 14.04 -12.17
C ASP A 75 21.74 15.14 -11.90
N LEU A 76 20.72 15.22 -12.76
CA LEU A 76 19.55 16.08 -12.54
C LEU A 76 18.33 15.43 -13.19
N LEU A 77 17.29 15.14 -12.40
CA LEU A 77 16.05 14.47 -12.80
C LEU A 77 16.25 13.16 -13.59
N GLY A 78 17.27 12.37 -13.25
CA GLY A 78 17.52 11.07 -13.88
C GLY A 78 18.35 11.14 -15.16
N ASP A 79 18.85 12.31 -15.54
CA ASP A 79 19.79 12.51 -16.62
C ASP A 79 21.20 12.82 -16.07
N ILE A 80 22.25 12.41 -16.77
CA ILE A 80 23.65 12.68 -16.43
C ILE A 80 24.22 13.77 -17.34
N TYR A 81 24.77 14.81 -16.71
CA TYR A 81 25.36 15.97 -17.38
C TYR A 81 26.83 16.13 -17.04
N VAL A 82 27.56 16.82 -17.93
CA VAL A 82 28.94 17.26 -17.71
C VAL A 82 29.09 18.75 -18.01
N MET A 83 29.92 19.45 -17.24
CA MET A 83 30.26 20.86 -17.47
C MET A 83 31.71 21.16 -17.05
N PRO A 84 32.27 22.31 -17.44
CA PRO A 84 33.55 22.79 -16.91
C PRO A 84 33.51 23.01 -15.38
N MET A 85 34.66 22.89 -14.71
CA MET A 85 34.79 23.06 -13.25
C MET A 85 34.42 24.47 -12.77
N GLU A 86 34.59 25.48 -13.62
CA GLU A 86 34.18 26.85 -13.40
C GLU A 86 32.67 27.09 -13.56
N GLY A 87 31.94 26.10 -14.07
CA GLY A 87 30.50 26.19 -14.35
C GLY A 87 30.16 26.51 -15.80
N GLY A 88 28.87 26.74 -16.07
CA GLY A 88 28.35 27.12 -17.39
C GLY A 88 27.19 26.23 -17.86
N GLU A 89 27.02 26.17 -19.18
CA GLU A 89 26.00 25.33 -19.80
C GLU A 89 26.42 23.85 -19.77
N ALA A 90 25.55 23.01 -19.22
CA ALA A 90 25.82 21.60 -19.04
C ALA A 90 25.46 20.80 -20.30
N THR A 91 26.35 19.88 -20.67
CA THR A 91 26.16 18.97 -21.81
C THR A 91 25.57 17.66 -21.32
N LEU A 92 24.47 17.20 -21.94
CA LEU A 92 23.87 15.90 -21.65
C LEU A 92 24.79 14.76 -22.15
N LEU A 93 25.18 13.86 -21.26
CA LEU A 93 25.91 12.63 -21.60
C LEU A 93 24.96 11.44 -21.76
N SER A 94 23.93 11.42 -20.92
CA SER A 94 22.98 10.32 -20.89
C SER A 94 21.63 10.79 -20.35
N GLY A 95 20.55 10.38 -21.01
CA GLY A 95 19.21 10.65 -20.55
C GLY A 95 18.15 9.82 -21.26
N GLY A 96 16.90 10.23 -21.09
CA GLY A 96 15.71 9.57 -21.63
C GLY A 96 14.80 9.06 -20.52
N THR A 97 13.95 8.08 -20.84
CA THR A 97 13.01 7.52 -19.85
C THR A 97 13.71 6.81 -18.68
N PRO A 98 14.80 6.02 -18.86
CA PRO A 98 15.53 5.42 -17.74
C PRO A 98 16.07 6.46 -16.79
N TYR A 99 16.01 6.18 -15.49
CA TYR A 99 16.39 7.12 -14.45
C TYR A 99 17.81 6.82 -13.97
N GLU A 100 18.72 7.74 -14.23
CA GLU A 100 20.16 7.57 -14.01
C GLU A 100 20.70 8.56 -12.98
N VAL A 101 21.40 8.06 -11.96
CA VAL A 101 21.82 8.84 -10.78
C VAL A 101 23.21 8.42 -10.28
N LEU A 102 23.78 9.22 -9.38
CA LEU A 102 25.03 8.94 -8.64
C LEU A 102 26.26 8.75 -9.55
N PRO A 103 26.55 9.66 -10.51
CA PRO A 103 27.69 9.51 -11.41
C PRO A 103 29.04 9.69 -10.71
N ARG A 104 30.06 8.94 -11.15
CA ARG A 104 31.46 9.04 -10.66
C ARG A 104 32.47 8.81 -11.79
N PHE A 105 33.48 9.67 -11.89
CA PHE A 105 34.59 9.47 -12.82
C PHE A 105 35.46 8.27 -12.41
N SER A 106 35.99 7.56 -13.39
CA SER A 106 37.09 6.61 -13.18
C SER A 106 38.37 7.34 -12.76
N PRO A 107 39.32 6.67 -12.09
CA PRO A 107 40.56 7.29 -11.61
C PRO A 107 41.41 7.92 -12.74
N ASP A 108 41.33 7.37 -13.95
CA ASP A 108 42.00 7.88 -15.15
C ASP A 108 41.21 8.96 -15.90
N GLY A 109 39.97 9.26 -15.46
CA GLY A 109 39.09 10.26 -16.05
C GLY A 109 38.54 9.90 -17.42
N ARG A 110 38.60 8.63 -17.85
CA ARG A 110 38.13 8.19 -19.17
C ARG A 110 36.72 7.63 -19.18
N LYS A 111 36.22 7.17 -18.03
CA LYS A 111 34.91 6.54 -17.87
C LYS A 111 34.12 7.19 -16.75
N ILE A 112 32.81 6.94 -16.76
CA ILE A 112 31.87 7.34 -15.72
C ILE A 112 31.08 6.09 -15.30
N SER A 113 31.02 5.81 -14.00
CA SER A 113 30.08 4.85 -13.42
C SER A 113 28.84 5.56 -12.90
N PHE A 114 27.68 4.92 -12.97
CA PHE A 114 26.40 5.47 -12.48
C PHE A 114 25.42 4.35 -12.16
N THR A 115 24.31 4.67 -11.49
CA THR A 115 23.18 3.77 -11.25
C THR A 115 22.11 4.00 -12.30
N SER A 116 21.53 2.94 -12.87
CA SER A 116 20.43 3.04 -13.83
C SER A 116 19.42 1.90 -13.67
N ASP A 117 18.14 2.24 -13.83
CA ASP A 117 17.00 1.32 -13.82
C ASP A 117 16.62 0.79 -15.23
N ARG A 118 17.45 1.07 -16.25
CA ARG A 118 17.19 0.76 -17.68
C ARG A 118 16.77 -0.68 -17.96
N GLU A 119 17.25 -1.63 -17.17
CA GLU A 119 16.94 -3.06 -17.29
C GLU A 119 15.83 -3.54 -16.33
N GLY A 120 15.08 -2.61 -15.74
CA GLY A 120 13.99 -2.85 -14.79
C GLY A 120 14.41 -2.69 -13.33
N CYS A 121 15.60 -3.17 -12.94
CA CYS A 121 16.13 -3.05 -11.59
C CYS A 121 17.35 -2.11 -11.57
N ASP A 122 17.57 -1.38 -10.47
CA ASP A 122 18.75 -0.53 -10.29
C ASP A 122 20.01 -1.39 -10.37
N ASN A 123 20.86 -1.07 -11.33
CA ASN A 123 22.15 -1.71 -11.56
C ASN A 123 23.25 -0.67 -11.72
N ILE A 124 24.49 -1.11 -11.60
CA ILE A 124 25.67 -0.28 -11.87
C ILE A 124 26.00 -0.36 -13.36
N TRP A 125 26.21 0.81 -13.95
CA TRP A 125 26.54 0.99 -15.36
C TRP A 125 27.82 1.78 -15.51
N VAL A 126 28.46 1.61 -16.67
CA VAL A 126 29.65 2.37 -17.08
C VAL A 126 29.46 2.88 -18.50
N MET A 127 29.96 4.09 -18.75
CA MET A 127 30.09 4.69 -20.09
C MET A 127 31.42 5.45 -20.23
N ASN A 128 31.81 5.79 -21.45
CA ASN A 128 32.90 6.72 -21.70
C ASN A 128 32.48 8.16 -21.31
N VAL A 129 33.45 9.04 -21.04
CA VAL A 129 33.17 10.45 -20.64
C VAL A 129 32.46 11.29 -21.70
N ASP A 130 32.33 10.80 -22.93
CA ASP A 130 31.54 11.39 -24.02
C ASP A 130 30.12 10.80 -24.11
N GLY A 131 29.75 9.88 -23.23
CA GLY A 131 28.45 9.20 -23.20
C GLY A 131 28.37 7.91 -24.02
N SER A 132 29.44 7.54 -24.75
CA SER A 132 29.48 6.34 -25.60
C SER A 132 29.77 5.04 -24.83
N GLU A 133 29.63 3.89 -25.50
CA GLU A 133 29.96 2.54 -25.00
C GLU A 133 29.31 2.15 -23.65
N ARG A 134 28.07 2.59 -23.46
CA ARG A 134 27.30 2.30 -22.25
C ARG A 134 26.98 0.81 -22.11
N HIS A 135 27.25 0.25 -20.93
CA HIS A 135 26.89 -1.13 -20.59
C HIS A 135 26.72 -1.34 -19.08
N SER A 136 25.90 -2.32 -18.71
CA SER A 136 25.68 -2.74 -17.32
C SER A 136 26.88 -3.54 -16.81
N VAL A 137 27.35 -3.25 -15.60
CA VAL A 137 28.33 -4.06 -14.87
C VAL A 137 27.63 -5.13 -14.03
N THR A 138 26.55 -4.76 -13.35
CA THR A 138 25.72 -5.70 -12.56
C THR A 138 24.45 -6.09 -13.32
N LYS A 139 23.90 -7.27 -13.01
CA LYS A 139 22.72 -7.84 -13.69
C LYS A 139 21.66 -8.33 -12.71
N GLU A 140 21.50 -7.62 -11.59
CA GLU A 140 20.48 -7.96 -10.60
C GLU A 140 19.09 -7.82 -11.20
N LYS A 141 18.21 -8.76 -10.84
CA LYS A 141 16.82 -8.82 -11.31
C LYS A 141 15.80 -8.59 -10.21
N ASP A 142 16.24 -8.33 -8.98
CA ASP A 142 15.35 -8.18 -7.82
C ASP A 142 16.00 -7.36 -6.70
N ARG A 143 17.31 -7.51 -6.51
CA ARG A 143 18.10 -6.77 -5.52
C ARG A 143 18.60 -5.47 -6.14
N GLN A 144 18.29 -4.33 -5.52
CA GLN A 144 18.78 -3.04 -6.04
C GLN A 144 20.28 -2.94 -5.80
N THR A 145 21.06 -2.57 -6.82
CA THR A 145 22.49 -2.26 -6.68
C THR A 145 22.75 -0.84 -7.11
N ASN A 146 23.26 -0.01 -6.19
CA ASN A 146 23.44 1.42 -6.43
C ASN A 146 24.67 2.00 -5.71
N GLY A 147 25.02 3.24 -6.05
CA GLY A 147 26.06 4.02 -5.36
C GLY A 147 27.47 3.42 -5.47
N ALA A 148 27.97 3.28 -6.70
CA ALA A 148 29.28 2.67 -6.95
C ALA A 148 30.46 3.66 -6.78
N VAL A 149 31.61 3.13 -6.34
CA VAL A 149 32.91 3.81 -6.32
C VAL A 149 34.00 2.96 -6.96
N TRP A 150 34.93 3.61 -7.68
CA TRP A 150 36.03 2.94 -8.37
C TRP A 150 37.17 2.56 -7.43
N THR A 151 37.76 1.39 -7.64
CA THR A 151 39.10 1.10 -7.10
C THR A 151 40.16 1.97 -7.76
N PRO A 152 41.26 2.33 -7.06
CA PRO A 152 42.28 3.23 -7.62
C PRO A 152 42.93 2.75 -8.92
N ASP A 153 42.97 1.43 -9.14
CA ASP A 153 43.46 0.79 -10.37
C ASP A 153 42.46 0.83 -11.54
N GLY A 154 41.23 1.29 -11.30
CA GLY A 154 40.15 1.36 -12.29
C GLY A 154 39.60 0.01 -12.74
N GLN A 155 39.97 -1.11 -12.09
CA GLN A 155 39.56 -2.47 -12.51
C GLN A 155 38.27 -2.95 -11.84
N TYR A 156 37.89 -2.38 -10.70
CA TYR A 156 36.72 -2.79 -9.93
C TYR A 156 35.86 -1.61 -9.48
N LEU A 157 34.60 -1.91 -9.19
CA LEU A 157 33.62 -1.03 -8.58
C LEU A 157 33.13 -1.65 -7.27
N ILE A 158 33.03 -0.85 -6.22
CA ILE A 158 32.37 -1.23 -4.97
C ILE A 158 31.03 -0.51 -4.90
N ALA A 159 29.94 -1.25 -4.73
CA ALA A 159 28.59 -0.71 -4.69
C ALA A 159 27.79 -1.34 -3.54
N ARG A 160 26.70 -0.68 -3.17
CA ARG A 160 25.70 -1.24 -2.26
C ARG A 160 24.84 -2.23 -3.03
N LYS A 161 24.63 -3.43 -2.47
CA LYS A 161 23.59 -4.37 -2.87
C LYS A 161 22.52 -4.46 -1.78
N HIS A 162 21.27 -4.24 -2.15
CA HIS A 162 20.15 -4.09 -1.22
C HIS A 162 19.27 -5.33 -1.13
N TYR A 163 18.93 -5.72 0.09
CA TYR A 163 18.14 -6.90 0.42
C TYR A 163 16.81 -6.52 1.08
N ARG A 164 15.77 -7.27 0.77
CA ARG A 164 14.44 -7.16 1.38
C ARG A 164 14.05 -8.50 2.01
N ASN A 165 13.11 -8.46 2.95
CA ASN A 165 12.45 -9.64 3.50
C ASN A 165 10.93 -9.36 3.54
N THR A 166 10.25 -9.62 4.65
CA THR A 166 8.83 -9.28 4.86
C THR A 166 8.56 -7.78 4.87
N ARG A 167 9.60 -6.94 4.98
CA ARG A 167 9.57 -5.49 4.79
C ARG A 167 10.29 -5.10 3.49
N SER A 168 9.68 -4.18 2.75
CA SER A 168 10.04 -3.83 1.38
C SER A 168 11.22 -2.86 1.20
N LEU A 169 11.77 -2.28 2.27
CA LEU A 169 12.84 -1.26 2.19
C LEU A 169 14.17 -1.69 2.87
N GLY A 170 14.29 -2.97 3.25
CA GLY A 170 15.31 -3.62 4.09
C GLY A 170 16.72 -3.02 4.27
N SER A 171 17.76 -3.79 3.97
CA SER A 171 19.16 -3.48 4.37
C SER A 171 20.18 -3.71 3.26
N GLY A 172 21.20 -2.86 3.20
CA GLY A 172 22.32 -2.92 2.26
C GLY A 172 23.55 -3.68 2.75
N GLU A 173 24.38 -4.10 1.80
CA GLU A 173 25.70 -4.71 1.96
C GLU A 173 26.67 -4.14 0.92
N MET A 174 27.98 -4.13 1.19
CA MET A 174 28.99 -3.69 0.22
C MET A 174 29.48 -4.87 -0.61
N TRP A 175 29.50 -4.69 -1.92
CA TRP A 175 29.88 -5.71 -2.90
C TRP A 175 30.85 -5.13 -3.92
N MET A 176 31.85 -5.93 -4.32
CA MET A 176 32.87 -5.56 -5.30
C MET A 176 32.66 -6.30 -6.62
N TYR A 177 32.70 -5.57 -7.73
CA TYR A 177 32.47 -6.09 -9.08
C TYR A 177 33.63 -5.71 -9.99
N HIS A 178 34.10 -6.65 -10.82
CA HIS A 178 35.03 -6.29 -11.89
C HIS A 178 34.30 -5.47 -12.95
N VAL A 179 34.97 -4.50 -13.58
CA VAL A 179 34.34 -3.58 -14.54
C VAL A 179 33.80 -4.27 -15.80
N SER A 180 34.26 -5.48 -16.10
CA SER A 180 33.71 -6.32 -17.17
C SER A 180 32.44 -7.10 -16.77
N GLY A 181 32.00 -6.97 -15.51
CA GLY A 181 30.85 -7.67 -14.93
C GLY A 181 31.19 -8.94 -14.14
N GLY A 182 30.15 -9.69 -13.78
CA GLY A 182 30.20 -10.90 -12.93
C GLY A 182 29.24 -10.80 -11.74
N ASP A 183 29.13 -11.85 -10.93
CA ASP A 183 28.18 -11.91 -9.79
C ASP A 183 28.63 -11.06 -8.57
N GLY A 184 29.89 -10.63 -8.57
CA GLY A 184 30.49 -9.82 -7.52
C GLY A 184 31.01 -10.62 -6.32
N VAL A 185 31.77 -9.93 -5.47
CA VAL A 185 32.35 -10.45 -4.23
C VAL A 185 31.78 -9.66 -3.06
N GLN A 186 31.16 -10.36 -2.11
CA GLN A 186 30.64 -9.75 -0.88
C GLN A 186 31.80 -9.25 -0.02
N LEU A 187 31.76 -7.98 0.38
CA LEU A 187 32.75 -7.36 1.27
C LEU A 187 32.26 -7.22 2.70
N THR A 188 30.97 -6.93 2.90
CA THR A 188 30.36 -6.79 4.21
C THR A 188 29.07 -7.60 4.31
N LYS A 189 28.71 -7.98 5.54
CA LYS A 189 27.42 -8.60 5.85
C LYS A 189 26.53 -7.55 6.49
N ARG A 190 25.25 -7.55 6.13
CA ARG A 190 24.25 -6.70 6.78
C ARG A 190 24.17 -7.03 8.27
N ARG A 191 23.93 -6.01 9.10
CA ARG A 191 23.71 -6.20 10.54
C ARG A 191 22.46 -7.02 10.81
N ASN A 192 21.37 -6.69 10.12
CA ASN A 192 20.09 -7.37 10.19
C ASN A 192 19.23 -7.04 8.95
N TRP A 193 17.90 -7.13 9.04
CA TRP A 193 17.00 -6.92 7.89
C TRP A 193 16.50 -5.47 7.72
N GLN A 194 16.88 -4.54 8.59
CA GLN A 194 16.30 -3.19 8.66
C GLN A 194 17.35 -2.07 8.77
N GLN A 195 18.35 -2.24 9.63
CA GLN A 195 19.42 -1.25 9.82
C GLN A 195 20.35 -1.28 8.61
N ASN A 196 20.23 -0.25 7.78
CA ASN A 196 20.83 -0.20 6.46
C ASN A 196 22.30 0.27 6.48
N ALA A 197 23.16 -0.37 5.67
CA ALA A 197 24.51 0.09 5.37
C ALA A 197 24.61 0.66 3.95
N SER A 198 25.33 1.76 3.74
CA SER A 198 25.33 2.54 2.49
C SER A 198 26.63 3.30 2.23
N ASP A 199 26.68 3.94 1.06
CA ASP A 199 27.61 5.02 0.72
C ASP A 199 29.11 4.65 0.83
N PRO A 200 29.57 3.67 0.02
CA PRO A 200 30.96 3.26 0.04
C PRO A 200 31.90 4.38 -0.45
N ALA A 201 33.10 4.44 0.13
CA ALA A 201 34.23 5.25 -0.31
C ALA A 201 35.54 4.51 -0.06
N LEU A 202 36.60 4.85 -0.79
CA LEU A 202 37.88 4.14 -0.75
C LEU A 202 39.02 5.06 -0.31
N SER A 203 39.97 4.51 0.44
CA SER A 203 41.27 5.16 0.63
C SER A 203 42.03 5.26 -0.71
N PRO A 204 42.94 6.25 -0.88
CA PRO A 204 43.67 6.43 -2.14
C PRO A 204 44.51 5.21 -2.57
N ASP A 205 45.00 4.43 -1.62
CA ASP A 205 45.72 3.17 -1.86
C ASP A 205 44.78 1.98 -2.14
N GLY A 206 43.48 2.17 -1.96
CA GLY A 206 42.45 1.16 -2.15
C GLY A 206 42.33 0.15 -1.01
N ARG A 207 43.15 0.22 0.04
CA ARG A 207 43.15 -0.77 1.13
C ARG A 207 41.86 -0.72 1.97
N TYR A 208 41.37 0.47 2.28
CA TYR A 208 40.25 0.67 3.19
C TYR A 208 38.96 1.06 2.45
N VAL A 209 37.87 0.36 2.77
CA VAL A 209 36.51 0.75 2.37
C VAL A 209 35.81 1.40 3.56
N TYR A 210 35.42 2.65 3.41
CA TYR A 210 34.57 3.37 4.35
C TYR A 210 33.12 3.26 3.88
N TYR A 211 32.19 3.10 4.80
CA TYR A 211 30.75 3.05 4.50
C TYR A 211 29.97 3.46 5.75
N ASP A 212 28.79 4.04 5.58
CA ASP A 212 27.91 4.33 6.72
C ASP A 212 26.96 3.17 7.02
N GLU A 213 26.56 3.05 8.28
CA GLU A 213 25.67 2.02 8.78
C GLU A 213 24.74 2.58 9.86
N ASP A 214 23.46 2.25 9.76
CA ASP A 214 22.46 2.55 10.79
C ASP A 214 22.76 1.75 12.07
N VAL A 215 23.02 2.48 13.16
CA VAL A 215 23.34 1.90 14.47
C VAL A 215 22.21 2.01 15.48
N SER A 216 21.03 2.44 15.06
CA SER A 216 19.86 2.48 15.93
C SER A 216 19.59 1.11 16.58
N PRO A 217 19.00 1.07 17.79
CA PRO A 217 18.75 -0.16 18.50
C PRO A 217 17.66 -1.00 17.83
N GLY A 218 17.67 -2.32 18.07
CA GLY A 218 16.63 -3.24 17.60
C GLY A 218 16.87 -3.85 16.21
N ASN A 219 15.79 -4.36 15.63
CA ASN A 219 15.75 -5.04 14.32
C ASN A 219 14.48 -4.64 13.54
N GLN A 220 13.98 -3.44 13.80
CA GLN A 220 12.85 -2.83 13.12
C GLN A 220 13.25 -1.41 12.71
N PHE A 221 12.61 -0.90 11.66
CA PHE A 221 12.75 0.52 11.35
C PHE A 221 12.08 1.36 12.45
N GLU A 222 12.69 2.51 12.75
CA GLU A 222 12.21 3.46 13.74
C GLU A 222 11.82 4.78 13.06
N TYR A 223 10.58 5.21 13.29
CA TYR A 223 10.12 6.56 12.96
C TYR A 223 10.58 7.55 14.05
N ASN A 224 10.63 8.84 13.73
CA ASN A 224 10.98 9.91 14.69
C ASN A 224 12.34 9.66 15.40
N ARG A 225 13.34 9.15 14.66
CA ARG A 225 14.69 8.90 15.19
C ARG A 225 15.30 10.18 15.76
N ASP A 226 15.94 10.08 16.92
CA ASP A 226 16.56 11.23 17.59
C ASP A 226 17.83 11.69 16.85
N PRO A 227 17.81 12.88 16.20
CA PRO A 227 18.95 13.37 15.44
C PRO A 227 20.06 13.97 16.32
N TYR A 228 19.83 14.17 17.63
CA TYR A 228 20.85 14.59 18.59
C TYR A 228 21.68 13.40 19.09
N GLY A 229 21.12 12.20 19.02
CA GLY A 229 21.82 10.94 19.30
C GLY A 229 22.75 10.50 18.17
N ILE A 230 22.99 9.18 18.09
CA ILE A 230 23.74 8.55 17.01
C ILE A 230 22.78 7.69 16.21
N VAL A 231 22.45 8.12 15.00
CA VAL A 231 21.65 7.31 14.06
C VAL A 231 22.57 6.51 13.14
N TYR A 232 23.55 7.16 12.53
CA TYR A 232 24.52 6.53 11.63
C TYR A 232 25.96 6.72 12.10
N VAL A 233 26.81 5.76 11.73
CA VAL A 233 28.27 5.82 11.92
C VAL A 233 28.96 5.47 10.61
N ILE A 234 30.22 5.86 10.47
CA ILE A 234 31.09 5.37 9.39
C ILE A 234 31.94 4.22 9.93
N ASN A 235 31.78 3.06 9.32
CA ASN A 235 32.63 1.90 9.52
C ASN A 235 33.76 1.88 8.48
N ARG A 236 34.85 1.17 8.80
CA ARG A 236 35.99 0.93 7.92
C ARG A 236 36.28 -0.57 7.83
N LEU A 237 36.24 -1.11 6.62
CA LEU A 237 36.73 -2.44 6.28
C LEU A 237 38.17 -2.34 5.76
N ASP A 238 39.07 -3.14 6.33
CA ASP A 238 40.41 -3.39 5.77
C ASP A 238 40.35 -4.58 4.79
N ARG A 239 40.58 -4.34 3.51
CA ARG A 239 40.48 -5.37 2.45
C ARG A 239 41.60 -6.40 2.50
N GLU A 240 42.71 -6.12 3.17
CA GLU A 240 43.81 -7.09 3.31
C GLU A 240 43.53 -8.11 4.43
N THR A 241 42.87 -7.67 5.51
CA THR A 241 42.63 -8.51 6.69
C THR A 241 41.19 -8.98 6.83
N GLY A 242 40.25 -8.35 6.12
CA GLY A 242 38.81 -8.58 6.27
C GLY A 242 38.21 -7.96 7.55
N LYS A 243 38.99 -7.23 8.35
CA LYS A 243 38.53 -6.66 9.62
C LYS A 243 37.68 -5.40 9.39
N VAL A 244 36.48 -5.40 9.97
CA VAL A 244 35.60 -4.22 10.07
C VAL A 244 35.77 -3.59 11.45
N GLN A 245 35.84 -2.26 11.50
CA GLN A 245 35.78 -1.51 12.75
C GLN A 245 34.99 -0.21 12.59
N ARG A 246 34.38 0.25 13.69
CA ARG A 246 33.82 1.60 13.75
C ARG A 246 34.95 2.62 13.61
N TYR A 247 34.80 3.58 12.71
CA TYR A 247 35.87 4.52 12.37
C TYR A 247 35.50 5.96 12.75
N ILE A 248 34.31 6.42 12.38
CA ILE A 248 33.79 7.74 12.78
C ILE A 248 32.39 7.56 13.36
N GLY A 249 32.14 8.17 14.50
CA GLY A 249 30.82 8.26 15.13
C GLY A 249 30.70 9.57 15.90
N GLY A 250 29.63 9.72 16.65
CA GLY A 250 29.35 10.92 17.44
C GLY A 250 27.91 11.38 17.29
N SER A 251 27.50 12.29 18.18
CA SER A 251 26.19 12.96 18.14
C SER A 251 25.94 13.59 16.77
N GLY A 252 24.70 13.50 16.27
CA GLY A 252 24.33 13.95 14.94
C GLY A 252 24.53 12.94 13.82
N GLY A 253 25.09 11.77 14.15
CA GLY A 253 25.48 10.75 13.20
C GLY A 253 26.63 11.17 12.29
N SER A 254 27.16 10.24 11.49
CA SER A 254 28.21 10.52 10.51
C SER A 254 27.98 9.68 9.27
N VAL A 255 27.84 10.34 8.11
CA VAL A 255 27.38 9.72 6.85
C VAL A 255 28.15 10.25 5.66
N ARG A 256 28.02 9.56 4.51
CA ARG A 256 28.62 9.93 3.21
C ARG A 256 30.13 10.24 3.32
N PRO A 257 30.96 9.25 3.69
CA PRO A 257 32.41 9.44 3.78
C PRO A 257 33.04 9.74 2.41
N GLN A 258 34.08 10.59 2.39
CA GLN A 258 34.92 10.84 1.22
C GLN A 258 36.37 11.14 1.63
N PRO A 259 37.29 10.15 1.56
CA PRO A 259 38.72 10.36 1.76
C PRO A 259 39.31 11.36 0.76
N SER A 260 40.25 12.20 1.19
CA SER A 260 41.03 13.07 0.31
C SER A 260 41.99 12.25 -0.55
N ARG A 261 42.38 12.78 -1.71
CA ARG A 261 43.23 12.07 -2.67
C ARG A 261 44.65 11.84 -2.16
N ASP A 262 45.11 12.66 -1.21
CA ASP A 262 46.39 12.49 -0.53
C ASP A 262 46.31 11.62 0.74
N GLY A 263 45.12 11.15 1.12
CA GLY A 263 44.92 10.24 2.24
C GLY A 263 45.07 10.87 3.62
N LYS A 264 45.15 12.20 3.71
CA LYS A 264 45.31 12.92 4.99
C LYS A 264 44.00 13.21 5.71
N TYR A 265 42.93 13.39 4.95
CA TYR A 265 41.63 13.78 5.48
C TYR A 265 40.53 12.85 5.00
N ILE A 266 39.43 12.82 5.76
CA ILE A 266 38.16 12.27 5.30
C ILE A 266 37.07 13.32 5.55
N ALA A 267 36.36 13.67 4.48
CA ALA A 267 35.18 14.51 4.54
C ALA A 267 33.93 13.65 4.78
N PHE A 268 32.97 14.18 5.53
CA PHE A 268 31.70 13.50 5.81
C PHE A 268 30.63 14.51 6.21
N VAL A 269 29.37 14.08 6.20
CA VAL A 269 28.23 14.87 6.68
C VAL A 269 27.87 14.43 8.09
N ARG A 270 27.62 15.39 8.97
CA ARG A 270 27.13 15.19 10.35
C ARG A 270 26.09 16.24 10.66
N ARG A 271 25.10 15.91 11.48
CA ARG A 271 24.20 16.93 12.02
C ARG A 271 24.80 17.64 13.23
N VAL A 272 24.68 18.96 13.25
CA VAL A 272 24.86 19.76 14.45
C VAL A 272 23.47 20.29 14.81
N ARG A 273 22.85 19.68 15.82
CA ARG A 273 21.39 19.79 16.06
C ARG A 273 20.62 19.34 14.81
N LEU A 274 19.81 20.21 14.22
CA LEU A 274 19.02 19.92 13.01
C LEU A 274 19.70 20.34 11.70
N THR A 275 20.89 20.93 11.77
CA THR A 275 21.62 21.41 10.59
C THR A 275 22.58 20.35 10.11
N SER A 276 22.48 19.94 8.84
CA SER A 276 23.49 19.11 8.18
C SER A 276 24.75 19.94 7.89
N VAL A 277 25.92 19.44 8.29
CA VAL A 277 27.20 20.15 8.23
C VAL A 277 28.26 19.27 7.58
N LEU A 278 29.06 19.88 6.70
CA LEU A 278 30.26 19.26 6.14
C LEU A 278 31.39 19.30 7.16
N TYR A 279 31.87 18.14 7.54
CA TYR A 279 32.98 17.95 8.48
C TYR A 279 34.22 17.40 7.78
N LEU A 280 35.37 17.69 8.37
CA LEU A 280 36.62 17.00 8.08
C LEU A 280 37.12 16.28 9.32
N ARG A 281 37.76 15.13 9.08
CA ARG A 281 38.59 14.43 10.06
C ARG A 281 40.00 14.28 9.52
N ASN A 282 41.01 14.57 10.34
CA ASN A 282 42.39 14.18 10.08
C ASN A 282 42.54 12.67 10.32
N ILE A 283 43.03 11.92 9.33
CA ILE A 283 43.10 10.46 9.39
C ILE A 283 44.13 9.98 10.43
N ASP A 284 45.24 10.70 10.60
CA ASP A 284 46.34 10.34 11.49
C ASP A 284 46.03 10.69 12.95
N THR A 285 45.52 11.90 13.20
CA THR A 285 45.27 12.40 14.57
C THR A 285 43.86 12.08 15.07
N GLY A 286 42.91 11.91 14.16
CA GLY A 286 41.50 11.74 14.48
C GLY A 286 40.76 13.03 14.87
N GLU A 287 41.41 14.20 14.75
CA GLU A 287 40.78 15.49 15.01
C GLU A 287 39.68 15.79 13.99
N GLU A 288 38.56 16.35 14.45
CA GLU A 288 37.38 16.65 13.63
C GLU A 288 36.97 18.11 13.76
N TRP A 289 36.59 18.75 12.64
CA TRP A 289 36.06 20.11 12.66
C TRP A 289 35.05 20.38 11.54
N PRO A 290 34.07 21.26 11.79
CA PRO A 290 33.16 21.70 10.73
C PRO A 290 33.87 22.62 9.74
N VAL A 291 33.49 22.48 8.47
CA VAL A 291 33.98 23.29 7.35
C VAL A 291 32.87 24.16 6.77
N TRP A 292 31.64 23.64 6.64
CA TRP A 292 30.53 24.39 6.04
C TRP A 292 29.17 23.87 6.52
N ASP A 293 28.30 24.76 6.98
CA ASP A 293 27.04 24.46 7.67
C ASP A 293 25.78 24.81 6.87
N LYS A 294 25.93 25.10 5.58
CA LYS A 294 24.82 25.49 4.69
C LYS A 294 24.38 24.34 3.77
N LEU A 295 24.59 23.09 4.18
CA LEU A 295 24.14 21.93 3.41
C LEU A 295 22.60 21.86 3.36
N SER A 296 22.08 21.12 2.37
CA SER A 296 20.67 20.71 2.37
C SER A 296 20.43 19.70 3.49
N ARG A 297 19.16 19.41 3.83
CA ARG A 297 18.83 18.38 4.81
C ARG A 297 19.23 16.99 4.29
N ASP A 298 19.93 16.23 5.14
CA ASP A 298 20.25 14.81 4.92
C ASP A 298 19.06 13.88 5.19
N ALA A 299 19.17 12.63 4.76
CA ALA A 299 18.14 11.60 4.89
C ALA A 299 18.35 10.65 6.10
N GLN A 300 19.07 11.06 7.15
CA GLN A 300 19.34 10.19 8.31
C GLN A 300 18.07 9.71 9.04
N GLU A 301 16.95 10.42 8.94
CA GLU A 301 15.68 10.04 9.55
C GLU A 301 14.73 9.30 8.58
N ALA A 302 15.15 9.04 7.34
CA ALA A 302 14.35 8.44 6.27
C ALA A 302 14.84 7.02 5.88
N TRP A 303 14.08 6.33 5.02
CA TRP A 303 14.55 5.10 4.35
C TRP A 303 15.46 5.47 3.17
N ALA A 304 16.73 5.73 3.48
CA ALA A 304 17.73 6.20 2.53
C ALA A 304 18.24 5.11 1.56
N ILE A 305 17.37 4.58 0.68
CA ILE A 305 17.74 3.45 -0.22
C ILE A 305 18.74 3.82 -1.32
N PHE A 306 18.98 5.11 -1.56
CA PHE A 306 20.00 5.64 -2.47
C PHE A 306 21.08 6.45 -1.71
N GLY A 307 21.20 6.22 -0.41
CA GLY A 307 22.17 6.87 0.46
C GLY A 307 21.67 8.15 1.14
N LEU A 308 22.49 8.69 2.04
CA LEU A 308 22.04 9.61 3.10
C LEU A 308 22.22 11.10 2.78
N TYR A 309 23.07 11.43 1.82
CA TYR A 309 23.25 12.78 1.26
C TYR A 309 23.72 12.65 -0.20
N PRO A 310 23.50 13.58 -1.15
CA PRO A 310 24.05 13.44 -2.49
C PRO A 310 25.59 13.25 -2.52
N ASN A 311 26.12 12.56 -3.53
CA ASN A 311 27.59 12.40 -3.63
C ASN A 311 28.28 13.76 -3.85
N PHE A 312 29.47 13.90 -3.28
CA PHE A 312 30.35 15.06 -3.42
C PHE A 312 31.80 14.58 -3.56
N SER A 313 32.72 15.46 -3.96
CA SER A 313 34.09 15.05 -4.29
C SER A 313 35.15 16.12 -3.99
N TRP A 314 36.40 15.68 -3.83
CA TRP A 314 37.57 16.54 -3.64
C TRP A 314 38.11 17.05 -4.98
N THR A 315 38.58 18.29 -5.02
CA THR A 315 39.41 18.76 -6.12
C THR A 315 40.79 18.07 -6.11
N PRO A 316 41.48 17.96 -7.26
CA PRO A 316 42.76 17.24 -7.33
C PRO A 316 43.86 17.79 -6.41
N ASP A 317 43.79 19.07 -6.06
CA ASP A 317 44.74 19.74 -5.18
C ASP A 317 44.43 19.56 -3.68
N ASN A 318 43.34 18.83 -3.33
CA ASN A 318 42.83 18.62 -1.98
C ASN A 318 42.49 19.91 -1.21
N LYS A 319 42.32 21.04 -1.89
CA LYS A 319 41.99 22.33 -1.24
C LYS A 319 40.50 22.62 -1.19
N PHE A 320 39.73 22.01 -2.08
CA PHE A 320 38.30 22.26 -2.19
C PHE A 320 37.48 20.98 -2.25
N ILE A 321 36.23 21.09 -1.83
CA ILE A 321 35.20 20.06 -1.98
C ILE A 321 34.11 20.63 -2.88
N VAL A 322 33.73 19.88 -3.92
CA VAL A 322 32.59 20.19 -4.80
C VAL A 322 31.37 19.41 -4.31
N ILE A 323 30.31 20.12 -3.93
CA ILE A 323 29.14 19.56 -3.25
C ILE A 323 27.86 20.31 -3.67
N SER A 324 26.72 19.61 -3.72
CA SER A 324 25.42 20.25 -3.90
C SER A 324 24.79 20.64 -2.57
N ALA A 325 24.16 21.82 -2.53
CA ALA A 325 23.38 22.29 -1.41
C ALA A 325 22.49 23.45 -1.86
N LYS A 326 21.32 23.59 -1.23
CA LYS A 326 20.42 24.72 -1.47
C LYS A 326 20.07 24.95 -2.95
N GLY A 327 19.86 23.88 -3.70
CA GLY A 327 19.53 23.94 -5.13
C GLY A 327 20.73 24.17 -6.06
N LYS A 328 21.92 24.46 -5.52
CA LYS A 328 23.10 24.88 -6.28
C LYS A 328 24.28 23.91 -6.10
N ILE A 329 25.28 24.04 -6.95
CA ILE A 329 26.58 23.36 -6.82
C ILE A 329 27.59 24.35 -6.23
N TRP A 330 28.37 23.91 -5.25
CA TRP A 330 29.29 24.75 -4.48
C TRP A 330 30.70 24.18 -4.49
N LYS A 331 31.68 25.09 -4.54
CA LYS A 331 33.09 24.82 -4.28
C LYS A 331 33.44 25.33 -2.89
N VAL A 332 33.63 24.42 -1.95
CA VAL A 332 33.93 24.72 -0.54
C VAL A 332 35.44 24.68 -0.33
N ASN A 333 36.03 25.81 0.07
CA ASN A 333 37.43 25.89 0.47
C ASN A 333 37.58 25.41 1.91
N ILE A 334 38.36 24.35 2.12
CA ILE A 334 38.47 23.71 3.44
C ILE A 334 39.22 24.54 4.48
N ALA A 335 40.19 25.35 4.03
CA ALA A 335 41.03 26.15 4.91
C ALA A 335 40.34 27.47 5.26
N ALA A 336 39.74 28.12 4.26
CA ALA A 336 39.00 29.36 4.45
C ALA A 336 37.60 29.16 5.06
N LYS A 337 37.08 27.93 5.05
CA LYS A 337 35.71 27.58 5.51
C LYS A 337 34.63 28.42 4.82
N MET A 338 34.83 28.65 3.53
CA MET A 338 33.97 29.47 2.67
C MET A 338 33.62 28.70 1.40
N ALA A 339 32.42 28.92 0.89
CA ALA A 339 31.95 28.31 -0.35
C ALA A 339 31.69 29.37 -1.43
N THR A 340 32.05 29.05 -2.66
CA THR A 340 31.69 29.83 -3.86
C THR A 340 30.79 28.98 -4.75
N GLU A 341 29.71 29.56 -5.26
CA GLU A 341 28.83 28.88 -6.20
C GLU A 341 29.58 28.51 -7.49
N ILE A 342 29.33 27.32 -8.01
CA ILE A 342 29.68 26.92 -9.37
C ILE A 342 28.38 27.01 -10.19
N PRO A 343 28.22 28.05 -11.01
CA PRO A 343 26.96 28.25 -11.73
C PRO A 343 26.77 27.13 -12.76
N PHE A 344 25.55 26.62 -12.87
CA PHE A 344 25.21 25.67 -13.93
C PHE A 344 23.92 26.09 -14.61
N LYS A 345 23.77 25.70 -15.88
CA LYS A 345 22.53 25.84 -16.63
C LYS A 345 22.26 24.53 -17.37
N VAL A 346 21.09 23.94 -17.13
CA VAL A 346 20.65 22.69 -17.75
C VAL A 346 19.39 22.93 -18.56
N LYS A 347 19.37 22.40 -19.79
CA LYS A 347 18.16 22.25 -20.58
C LYS A 347 17.58 20.86 -20.35
N VAL A 348 16.57 20.78 -19.50
CA VAL A 348 15.88 19.53 -19.17
C VAL A 348 14.93 19.16 -20.30
N LYS A 349 14.96 17.88 -20.69
CA LYS A 349 13.96 17.27 -21.57
C LYS A 349 13.50 15.95 -20.95
N GLN A 350 12.23 15.87 -20.55
CA GLN A 350 11.66 14.69 -19.90
C GLN A 350 10.38 14.24 -20.58
N THR A 351 10.12 12.94 -20.59
CA THR A 351 8.86 12.35 -21.11
C THR A 351 7.99 11.95 -19.93
N ILE A 352 6.77 12.50 -19.87
CA ILE A 352 5.78 12.16 -18.84
C ILE A 352 4.66 11.38 -19.49
N THR A 353 4.36 10.21 -18.95
CA THR A 353 3.19 9.41 -19.28
C THR A 353 1.96 9.98 -18.56
N ASP A 354 0.81 10.02 -19.23
CA ASP A 354 -0.41 10.54 -18.63
C ASP A 354 -0.83 9.73 -17.40
N ALA A 355 -1.11 10.45 -16.31
CA ALA A 355 -1.57 9.87 -15.07
C ALA A 355 -2.96 9.24 -15.23
N LEU A 356 -3.13 8.01 -14.73
CA LEU A 356 -4.40 7.30 -14.84
C LEU A 356 -5.48 7.96 -14.00
N ARG A 357 -6.62 8.29 -14.62
CA ARG A 357 -7.80 8.83 -13.94
C ARG A 357 -9.06 8.50 -14.75
N PHE A 358 -10.05 7.93 -14.08
CA PHE A 358 -11.28 7.48 -14.73
C PHE A 358 -12.47 7.95 -13.92
N LYS A 359 -13.49 8.46 -14.62
CA LYS A 359 -14.73 8.90 -13.99
C LYS A 359 -15.45 7.72 -13.34
N GLN A 360 -15.88 7.90 -12.09
CA GLN A 360 -16.64 6.91 -11.34
C GLN A 360 -18.11 7.35 -11.23
N GLN A 361 -19.00 6.37 -11.12
CA GLN A 361 -20.41 6.61 -10.82
C GLN A 361 -20.63 6.50 -9.31
N VAL A 362 -20.82 7.63 -8.62
CA VAL A 362 -20.84 7.67 -7.14
C VAL A 362 -22.17 7.14 -6.58
N ALA A 363 -23.29 7.51 -7.18
CA ALA A 363 -24.64 7.17 -6.70
C ALA A 363 -25.55 6.64 -7.82
N PRO A 364 -25.30 5.43 -8.36
CA PRO A 364 -26.21 4.78 -9.29
C PRO A 364 -27.58 4.51 -8.62
N ASN A 365 -28.63 4.22 -9.41
CA ASN A 365 -29.94 3.83 -8.88
C ASN A 365 -29.91 2.44 -8.22
N ARG A 366 -29.09 1.54 -8.78
CA ARG A 366 -28.84 0.19 -8.29
C ARG A 366 -27.36 -0.12 -8.41
N PHE A 367 -26.87 -1.04 -7.61
CA PHE A 367 -25.51 -1.57 -7.73
C PHE A 367 -25.52 -3.09 -7.64
N ASP A 368 -24.57 -3.71 -8.31
CA ASP A 368 -24.35 -5.16 -8.22
C ASP A 368 -23.54 -5.47 -6.96
N VAL A 369 -23.97 -6.48 -6.22
CA VAL A 369 -23.28 -6.95 -5.01
C VAL A 369 -22.12 -7.84 -5.43
N LYS A 370 -20.88 -7.36 -5.27
CA LYS A 370 -19.68 -8.02 -5.80
C LYS A 370 -18.92 -8.79 -4.73
N MET A 371 -18.98 -8.37 -3.47
CA MET A 371 -18.30 -9.05 -2.38
C MET A 371 -19.21 -10.13 -1.76
N LEU A 372 -19.20 -11.32 -2.36
CA LEU A 372 -19.90 -12.49 -1.84
C LEU A 372 -18.95 -13.28 -0.94
N ARG A 373 -19.30 -13.45 0.34
CA ARG A 373 -18.39 -14.04 1.33
C ARG A 373 -18.75 -15.48 1.68
N TRP A 374 -17.71 -16.30 1.88
CA TRP A 374 -17.78 -17.72 2.24
C TRP A 374 -18.73 -18.52 1.34
N VAL A 375 -18.56 -18.36 0.03
CA VAL A 375 -19.35 -19.07 -0.98
C VAL A 375 -19.19 -20.59 -0.80
N GLN A 376 -20.31 -21.31 -0.72
CA GLN A 376 -20.35 -22.78 -0.56
C GLN A 376 -21.44 -23.41 -1.44
N THR A 377 -21.10 -24.43 -2.23
CA THR A 377 -22.06 -25.22 -3.00
C THR A 377 -22.76 -26.28 -2.15
N SER A 378 -24.03 -26.57 -2.45
CA SER A 378 -24.76 -27.67 -1.83
C SER A 378 -24.11 -29.03 -2.14
N PRO A 379 -24.32 -30.06 -1.31
CA PRO A 379 -23.76 -31.39 -1.52
C PRO A 379 -24.06 -32.02 -2.89
N ASP A 380 -25.21 -31.69 -3.47
CA ASP A 380 -25.65 -32.16 -4.79
C ASP A 380 -25.21 -31.24 -5.96
N GLY A 381 -24.52 -30.14 -5.67
CA GLY A 381 -24.04 -29.16 -6.64
C GLY A 381 -25.14 -28.30 -7.29
N LYS A 382 -26.39 -28.39 -6.84
CA LYS A 382 -27.53 -27.69 -7.47
C LYS A 382 -27.82 -26.32 -6.88
N SER A 383 -27.19 -25.95 -5.77
CA SER A 383 -27.41 -24.68 -5.09
C SER A 383 -26.11 -24.11 -4.55
N VAL A 384 -26.10 -22.81 -4.30
CA VAL A 384 -25.00 -22.12 -3.61
C VAL A 384 -25.55 -21.28 -2.47
N VAL A 385 -24.84 -21.24 -1.36
CA VAL A 385 -25.07 -20.32 -0.24
C VAL A 385 -23.86 -19.41 -0.08
N TYR A 386 -24.09 -18.16 0.29
CA TYR A 386 -23.05 -17.19 0.60
C TYR A 386 -23.61 -16.07 1.48
N GLN A 387 -22.73 -15.29 2.07
CA GLN A 387 -23.09 -14.05 2.76
C GLN A 387 -22.98 -12.86 1.81
N ALA A 388 -23.97 -11.97 1.89
CA ALA A 388 -24.01 -10.70 1.19
C ALA A 388 -24.85 -9.70 2.01
N LEU A 389 -24.44 -8.43 2.07
CA LEU A 389 -25.20 -7.37 2.75
C LEU A 389 -25.66 -7.75 4.17
N GLY A 390 -24.80 -8.41 4.94
CA GLY A 390 -25.07 -8.81 6.32
C GLY A 390 -25.82 -10.13 6.49
N HIS A 391 -26.33 -10.74 5.42
CA HIS A 391 -27.24 -11.89 5.50
C HIS A 391 -26.85 -13.04 4.57
N LEU A 392 -27.36 -14.23 4.86
CA LEU A 392 -27.21 -15.38 3.99
C LEU A 392 -28.19 -15.35 2.83
N TYR A 393 -27.68 -15.63 1.64
CA TYR A 393 -28.45 -15.80 0.42
C TYR A 393 -28.24 -17.20 -0.14
N ILE A 394 -29.29 -17.76 -0.74
CA ILE A 394 -29.26 -19.04 -1.46
C ILE A 394 -29.73 -18.83 -2.90
N LYS A 395 -29.05 -19.45 -3.85
CA LYS A 395 -29.36 -19.42 -5.29
C LYS A 395 -29.36 -20.84 -5.86
N GLN A 396 -30.35 -21.16 -6.69
CA GLN A 396 -30.34 -22.40 -7.49
C GLN A 396 -29.38 -22.25 -8.69
N LEU A 397 -28.57 -23.26 -8.95
CA LEU A 397 -27.61 -23.28 -10.06
C LEU A 397 -28.17 -24.07 -11.26
N PRO A 398 -27.86 -23.65 -12.50
CA PRO A 398 -27.09 -22.46 -12.86
C PRO A 398 -27.93 -21.17 -12.95
N GLY A 399 -29.27 -21.26 -12.99
CA GLY A 399 -30.15 -20.18 -13.49
C GLY A 399 -31.20 -19.60 -12.54
N GLY A 400 -31.07 -19.75 -11.22
CA GLY A 400 -32.01 -19.17 -10.24
C GLY A 400 -31.66 -17.74 -9.78
N GLU A 401 -32.61 -17.05 -9.17
CA GLU A 401 -32.37 -15.77 -8.50
C GLU A 401 -31.92 -15.97 -7.04
N PRO A 402 -30.92 -15.23 -6.55
CA PRO A 402 -30.60 -15.20 -5.13
C PRO A 402 -31.78 -14.74 -4.30
N ARG A 403 -32.09 -15.50 -3.25
CA ARG A 403 -33.04 -15.07 -2.21
C ARG A 403 -32.37 -15.08 -0.87
N ARG A 404 -32.77 -14.16 0.00
CA ARG A 404 -32.39 -14.20 1.40
C ARG A 404 -32.87 -15.50 2.03
N LEU A 405 -32.00 -16.17 2.78
CA LEU A 405 -32.25 -17.49 3.35
C LEU A 405 -32.97 -17.38 4.70
N THR A 406 -32.56 -16.44 5.53
CA THR A 406 -33.03 -16.23 6.89
C THR A 406 -34.02 -15.07 7.00
N THR A 407 -34.72 -14.98 8.14
CA THR A 407 -35.66 -13.88 8.44
C THR A 407 -35.26 -13.05 9.66
N ASP A 408 -34.13 -13.37 10.30
CA ASP A 408 -33.69 -12.76 11.57
C ASP A 408 -33.04 -11.38 11.39
N ASN A 409 -32.81 -10.63 12.46
CA ASN A 409 -32.31 -9.24 12.38
C ASN A 409 -30.81 -9.07 12.68
N HIS A 410 -30.11 -10.15 13.06
CA HIS A 410 -28.67 -10.15 13.25
C HIS A 410 -27.93 -10.29 11.92
N PHE A 411 -26.67 -9.87 11.88
CA PHE A 411 -25.79 -10.22 10.77
C PHE A 411 -25.32 -11.66 10.87
N GLU A 412 -25.01 -12.27 9.74
CA GLU A 412 -24.78 -13.70 9.57
C GLU A 412 -23.50 -13.95 8.77
N PHE A 413 -22.71 -14.95 9.17
CA PHE A 413 -21.35 -15.17 8.66
C PHE A 413 -20.99 -16.66 8.62
N TYR A 414 -20.01 -17.02 7.77
CA TYR A 414 -19.44 -18.37 7.67
C TYR A 414 -20.47 -19.51 7.48
N PRO A 415 -21.35 -19.48 6.46
CA PRO A 415 -22.26 -20.59 6.18
C PRO A 415 -21.52 -21.87 5.77
N SER A 416 -22.01 -23.03 6.23
CA SER A 416 -21.58 -24.37 5.80
C SER A 416 -22.77 -25.33 5.69
N TRP A 417 -22.79 -26.15 4.65
CA TRP A 417 -23.85 -27.15 4.44
C TRP A 417 -23.71 -28.36 5.36
N SER A 418 -24.85 -28.94 5.76
CA SER A 418 -24.89 -30.31 6.27
C SER A 418 -24.62 -31.32 5.15
N PRO A 419 -24.08 -32.51 5.45
CA PRO A 419 -23.78 -33.52 4.43
C PRO A 419 -25.01 -33.98 3.63
N ASP A 420 -26.21 -33.92 4.22
CA ASP A 420 -27.47 -34.29 3.57
C ASP A 420 -28.13 -33.14 2.78
N GLY A 421 -27.54 -31.93 2.80
CA GLY A 421 -28.03 -30.75 2.08
C GLY A 421 -29.31 -30.11 2.67
N LYS A 422 -29.77 -30.55 3.84
CA LYS A 422 -31.02 -30.04 4.43
C LYS A 422 -30.82 -28.83 5.34
N TRP A 423 -29.63 -28.67 5.89
CA TRP A 423 -29.31 -27.64 6.87
C TRP A 423 -28.07 -26.85 6.46
N ILE A 424 -28.02 -25.59 6.91
CA ILE A 424 -26.87 -24.72 6.80
C ILE A 424 -26.55 -24.23 8.21
N VAL A 425 -25.33 -24.46 8.69
CA VAL A 425 -24.81 -23.89 9.93
C VAL A 425 -24.10 -22.58 9.62
N TYR A 426 -24.20 -21.60 10.50
CA TYR A 426 -23.58 -20.29 10.36
C TYR A 426 -23.38 -19.65 11.73
N THR A 427 -22.70 -18.50 11.75
CA THR A 427 -22.47 -17.70 12.95
C THR A 427 -23.15 -16.35 12.82
N THR A 428 -23.50 -15.73 13.94
CA THR A 428 -24.23 -14.47 13.96
C THR A 428 -23.47 -13.36 14.66
N TRP A 429 -23.89 -12.13 14.43
CA TRP A 429 -23.51 -10.98 15.26
C TRP A 429 -24.67 -10.00 15.40
N LEU A 430 -24.98 -9.65 16.65
CA LEU A 430 -25.85 -8.53 17.02
C LEU A 430 -25.12 -7.71 18.09
N ASP A 431 -24.92 -6.40 17.90
CA ASP A 431 -24.02 -5.62 18.77
C ASP A 431 -24.37 -5.74 20.28
N ASN A 432 -25.68 -5.79 20.57
CA ASN A 432 -26.23 -5.85 21.93
C ASN A 432 -26.44 -7.28 22.47
N ASP A 433 -26.43 -8.33 21.63
CA ASP A 433 -26.61 -9.73 22.07
C ASP A 433 -25.41 -10.65 21.74
N LYS A 434 -24.37 -10.09 21.12
CA LYS A 434 -23.16 -10.77 20.63
C LYS A 434 -23.50 -11.86 19.60
N GLY A 435 -22.55 -12.76 19.33
CA GLY A 435 -22.68 -13.82 18.35
C GLY A 435 -23.10 -15.15 18.95
N LYS A 436 -23.66 -15.99 18.08
CA LYS A 436 -24.09 -17.37 18.36
C LYS A 436 -23.73 -18.27 17.17
N VAL A 437 -23.69 -19.58 17.40
CA VAL A 437 -23.72 -20.58 16.31
C VAL A 437 -25.17 -20.99 16.08
N CYS A 438 -25.64 -20.88 14.84
CA CYS A 438 -27.02 -21.16 14.46
C CYS A 438 -27.09 -22.15 13.29
N LYS A 439 -28.23 -22.83 13.11
CA LYS A 439 -28.56 -23.56 11.88
C LYS A 439 -29.89 -23.13 11.31
N VAL A 440 -30.05 -23.19 9.99
CA VAL A 440 -31.30 -22.92 9.28
C VAL A 440 -31.53 -24.01 8.23
N LYS A 441 -32.80 -24.31 7.93
CA LYS A 441 -33.13 -25.22 6.82
C LYS A 441 -32.72 -24.59 5.50
N SER A 442 -32.29 -25.38 4.53
CA SER A 442 -31.99 -24.89 3.17
C SER A 442 -33.21 -24.30 2.44
N SER A 443 -34.43 -24.67 2.88
CA SER A 443 -35.68 -24.01 2.49
C SER A 443 -35.82 -22.57 2.98
N GLY A 444 -35.03 -22.16 3.98
CA GLY A 444 -35.11 -20.88 4.67
C GLY A 444 -36.01 -20.88 5.91
N GLY A 445 -36.01 -19.76 6.62
CA GLY A 445 -36.76 -19.52 7.86
C GLY A 445 -35.92 -18.89 8.96
N ALA A 446 -36.45 -18.86 10.18
CA ALA A 446 -35.71 -18.40 11.35
C ALA A 446 -34.58 -19.37 11.73
N GLY A 447 -33.47 -18.81 12.22
CA GLY A 447 -32.35 -19.56 12.76
C GLY A 447 -32.70 -20.34 14.03
N ILE A 448 -32.09 -21.52 14.17
CA ILE A 448 -32.10 -22.33 15.40
C ILE A 448 -30.75 -22.13 16.08
N GLU A 449 -30.76 -21.54 17.26
CA GLU A 449 -29.55 -21.36 18.08
C GLU A 449 -29.04 -22.71 18.59
N LEU A 450 -27.73 -22.95 18.47
CA LEU A 450 -27.09 -24.18 18.91
C LEU A 450 -26.28 -23.98 20.19
N THR A 451 -25.61 -22.83 20.30
CA THR A 451 -24.85 -22.43 21.50
C THR A 451 -25.78 -21.78 22.52
N ASN A 452 -25.61 -22.13 23.80
CA ASN A 452 -26.36 -21.55 24.92
C ASN A 452 -25.62 -20.39 25.63
N VAL A 453 -24.46 -20.00 25.12
CA VAL A 453 -23.62 -18.93 25.65
C VAL A 453 -23.37 -17.89 24.57
N LYS A 454 -23.35 -16.62 24.96
CA LYS A 454 -22.96 -15.50 24.10
C LYS A 454 -21.46 -15.56 23.84
N GLY A 455 -21.03 -15.10 22.67
CA GLY A 455 -19.60 -14.99 22.37
C GLY A 455 -19.34 -14.45 20.98
N THR A 456 -18.13 -14.67 20.48
CA THR A 456 -17.74 -14.38 19.10
C THR A 456 -17.37 -15.69 18.43
N TYR A 457 -18.17 -16.15 17.46
CA TYR A 457 -17.98 -17.44 16.82
C TYR A 457 -17.68 -17.26 15.34
N THR A 458 -16.79 -18.08 14.79
CA THR A 458 -16.47 -18.12 13.35
C THR A 458 -16.32 -19.56 12.86
N GLU A 459 -16.35 -19.73 11.54
CA GLU A 459 -15.95 -20.97 10.84
C GLU A 459 -16.62 -22.27 11.32
N PRO A 460 -17.97 -22.33 11.47
CA PRO A 460 -18.64 -23.58 11.82
C PRO A 460 -18.66 -24.57 10.64
N SER A 461 -18.48 -25.86 10.93
CA SER A 461 -18.57 -26.94 9.92
C SER A 461 -19.14 -28.21 10.53
N PHE A 462 -19.95 -28.94 9.75
CA PHE A 462 -20.47 -30.25 10.14
C PHE A 462 -19.40 -31.35 10.06
N SER A 463 -19.58 -32.40 10.88
CA SER A 463 -18.98 -33.71 10.63
C SER A 463 -19.64 -34.39 9.43
N LEU A 464 -18.94 -35.30 8.74
CA LEU A 464 -19.47 -36.00 7.56
C LEU A 464 -20.70 -36.87 7.85
N ASP A 465 -20.88 -37.29 9.11
CA ASP A 465 -22.09 -38.01 9.57
C ASP A 465 -23.24 -37.08 9.99
N GLY A 466 -23.03 -35.76 9.98
CA GLY A 466 -24.02 -34.73 10.31
C GLY A 466 -24.36 -34.60 11.81
N LYS A 467 -23.66 -35.32 12.70
CA LYS A 467 -24.00 -35.38 14.14
C LYS A 467 -23.31 -34.32 15.00
N ARG A 468 -22.21 -33.74 14.52
CA ARG A 468 -21.41 -32.75 15.26
C ARG A 468 -21.13 -31.55 14.39
N ILE A 469 -20.91 -30.42 15.05
CA ILE A 469 -20.43 -29.17 14.45
C ILE A 469 -19.17 -28.77 15.19
N VAL A 470 -18.11 -28.43 14.46
CA VAL A 470 -16.89 -27.80 14.98
C VAL A 470 -16.91 -26.33 14.61
N PHE A 471 -16.38 -25.45 15.45
CA PHE A 471 -16.33 -24.00 15.21
C PHE A 471 -15.20 -23.35 16.03
N VAL A 472 -14.88 -22.10 15.70
CA VAL A 472 -13.95 -21.27 16.46
C VAL A 472 -14.73 -20.38 17.42
N LYS A 473 -14.34 -20.36 18.70
CA LYS A 473 -14.70 -19.31 19.65
C LYS A 473 -13.52 -18.33 19.74
N ASN A 474 -13.77 -17.06 19.45
CA ASN A 474 -12.75 -16.02 19.37
C ASN A 474 -12.73 -15.19 20.66
N GLY A 475 -11.59 -14.53 20.87
CA GLY A 475 -11.45 -13.50 21.89
C GLY A 475 -12.17 -12.19 21.53
N GLY A 476 -12.02 -11.21 22.41
CA GLY A 476 -12.54 -9.86 22.22
C GLY A 476 -11.69 -9.09 21.24
N ASP A 477 -12.26 -8.03 20.68
CA ASP A 477 -11.52 -7.14 19.80
C ASP A 477 -11.87 -5.67 20.03
N TYR A 478 -11.25 -4.81 19.23
CA TYR A 478 -11.33 -3.37 19.36
C TYR A 478 -12.57 -2.76 18.67
N LEU A 479 -13.31 -3.52 17.84
CA LEU A 479 -14.56 -3.06 17.20
C LEU A 479 -15.80 -3.44 18.02
N ARG A 480 -15.74 -4.57 18.73
CA ARG A 480 -16.90 -5.26 19.30
C ARG A 480 -16.85 -5.45 20.82
N GLY A 481 -15.72 -5.14 21.42
CA GLY A 481 -15.47 -5.20 22.86
C GLY A 481 -14.82 -6.49 23.32
N GLN A 482 -14.61 -6.57 24.63
CA GLN A 482 -13.89 -7.63 25.34
C GLN A 482 -14.82 -8.52 26.18
N THR A 483 -16.11 -8.20 26.29
CA THR A 483 -17.09 -9.05 26.99
C THR A 483 -17.38 -10.37 26.24
N PHE A 484 -17.70 -11.43 26.99
CA PHE A 484 -18.03 -12.77 26.47
C PHE A 484 -16.92 -13.43 25.61
N ALA A 485 -15.66 -13.06 25.89
CA ALA A 485 -14.47 -13.43 25.11
C ALA A 485 -13.54 -14.47 25.78
N ASN A 486 -13.89 -14.99 26.96
CA ASN A 486 -13.03 -15.92 27.69
C ASN A 486 -12.89 -17.26 26.95
N ASP A 487 -11.79 -17.96 27.19
CA ASP A 487 -11.50 -19.29 26.64
C ASP A 487 -11.64 -19.36 25.10
N PRO A 488 -10.89 -18.55 24.33
CA PRO A 488 -10.85 -18.69 22.89
C PRO A 488 -10.24 -20.06 22.50
N GLY A 489 -10.71 -20.62 21.39
CA GLY A 489 -10.22 -21.90 20.88
C GLY A 489 -11.19 -22.57 19.92
N ILE A 490 -10.87 -23.81 19.56
CA ILE A 490 -11.67 -24.67 18.69
C ILE A 490 -12.57 -25.54 19.55
N TYR A 491 -13.87 -25.51 19.27
CA TYR A 491 -14.88 -26.25 20.01
C TYR A 491 -15.68 -27.15 19.10
N TRP A 492 -16.24 -28.23 19.64
CA TRP A 492 -17.33 -28.95 18.99
C TRP A 492 -18.61 -29.00 19.84
N ILE A 493 -19.75 -29.16 19.19
CA ILE A 493 -21.08 -29.26 19.77
C ILE A 493 -21.93 -30.31 19.01
N PRO A 494 -22.91 -30.98 19.64
CA PRO A 494 -23.90 -31.76 18.90
C PRO A 494 -24.64 -30.90 17.88
N SER A 495 -25.01 -31.47 16.72
CA SER A 495 -25.71 -30.72 15.67
C SER A 495 -27.13 -30.27 16.05
N GLU A 496 -27.69 -30.80 17.13
CA GLU A 496 -28.94 -30.35 17.75
C GLU A 496 -28.75 -29.30 18.86
N GLY A 497 -27.51 -28.86 19.12
CA GLY A 497 -27.17 -27.86 20.14
C GLY A 497 -26.83 -28.46 21.50
N GLY A 498 -26.51 -27.60 22.46
CA GLY A 498 -26.16 -27.98 23.84
C GLY A 498 -24.83 -27.42 24.34
N ALA A 499 -24.13 -28.18 25.19
CA ALA A 499 -22.84 -27.77 25.74
C ALA A 499 -21.71 -28.00 24.72
N ALA A 500 -20.91 -26.96 24.47
CA ALA A 500 -19.73 -27.05 23.62
C ALA A 500 -18.53 -27.61 24.40
N THR A 501 -17.68 -28.41 23.73
CA THR A 501 -16.47 -29.01 24.29
C THR A 501 -15.24 -28.42 23.61
N LEU A 502 -14.31 -27.87 24.40
CA LEU A 502 -13.02 -27.36 23.90
C LEU A 502 -12.18 -28.53 23.38
N ILE A 503 -11.60 -28.35 22.19
CA ILE A 503 -10.65 -29.27 21.59
C ILE A 503 -9.23 -28.75 21.82
N THR A 504 -8.93 -27.54 21.38
CA THR A 504 -7.59 -26.94 21.44
C THR A 504 -7.69 -25.41 21.36
N ASP A 505 -6.69 -24.69 21.88
CA ASP A 505 -6.54 -23.24 21.71
C ASP A 505 -5.71 -22.86 20.46
N GLU A 506 -5.13 -23.85 19.78
CA GLU A 506 -4.31 -23.67 18.59
C GLU A 506 -5.10 -23.77 17.28
N GLY A 507 -4.86 -22.85 16.36
CA GLY A 507 -5.23 -22.97 14.95
C GLY A 507 -6.57 -22.34 14.57
N SER A 508 -6.96 -22.57 13.32
CA SER A 508 -8.14 -22.00 12.66
C SER A 508 -8.64 -22.93 11.55
N SER A 509 -9.74 -22.55 10.88
CA SER A 509 -10.40 -23.29 9.80
C SER A 509 -10.70 -24.75 10.15
N PRO A 510 -11.38 -25.03 11.27
CA PRO A 510 -11.56 -26.38 11.78
C PRO A 510 -12.49 -27.22 10.92
N ARG A 511 -12.08 -28.44 10.59
CA ARG A 511 -12.90 -29.41 9.84
C ARG A 511 -12.68 -30.83 10.33
N PHE A 512 -13.75 -31.62 10.41
CA PHE A 512 -13.61 -33.03 10.77
C PHE A 512 -12.88 -33.83 9.68
N ASN A 513 -12.13 -34.83 10.11
CA ASN A 513 -11.64 -35.87 9.21
C ASN A 513 -12.78 -36.83 8.81
N LYS A 514 -12.50 -37.76 7.89
CA LYS A 514 -13.44 -38.72 7.33
C LYS A 514 -14.17 -39.56 8.39
N LYS A 515 -13.47 -39.90 9.47
CA LYS A 515 -14.00 -40.73 10.58
C LYS A 515 -14.67 -39.92 11.68
N ALA A 516 -14.63 -38.58 11.61
CA ALA A 516 -15.09 -37.67 12.65
C ALA A 516 -14.50 -37.95 14.05
N ASP A 517 -13.28 -38.50 14.10
CA ASP A 517 -12.49 -38.76 15.32
C ASP A 517 -11.34 -37.76 15.50
N ARG A 518 -11.08 -36.92 14.49
CA ARG A 518 -10.08 -35.86 14.49
C ARG A 518 -10.60 -34.59 13.82
N VAL A 519 -9.93 -33.48 14.11
CA VAL A 519 -10.16 -32.18 13.46
C VAL A 519 -8.87 -31.71 12.80
N PHE A 520 -8.95 -31.41 11.50
CA PHE A 520 -7.92 -30.69 10.75
C PHE A 520 -8.02 -29.19 11.02
N LEU A 521 -6.86 -28.54 11.14
CA LEU A 521 -6.70 -27.13 11.47
C LEU A 521 -5.60 -26.51 10.62
N THR A 522 -5.73 -25.22 10.32
CA THR A 522 -4.62 -24.39 9.85
C THR A 522 -3.92 -23.75 11.05
N ALA A 523 -2.62 -23.95 11.18
CA ALA A 523 -1.79 -23.41 12.26
C ALA A 523 -0.44 -22.94 11.71
N ASN A 524 0.43 -22.41 12.57
CA ASN A 524 1.80 -22.08 12.21
C ASN A 524 2.77 -23.14 12.73
N GLU A 525 3.73 -23.56 11.90
CA GLU A 525 4.85 -24.41 12.29
C GLU A 525 6.14 -23.65 11.99
N GLY A 526 6.69 -22.98 13.01
CA GLY A 526 7.73 -21.96 12.80
C GLY A 526 7.20 -20.76 12.00
N GLU A 527 7.88 -20.40 10.91
CA GLU A 527 7.47 -19.33 10.00
C GLU A 527 6.55 -19.82 8.86
N LYS A 528 6.13 -21.09 8.89
CA LYS A 528 5.34 -21.73 7.83
C LYS A 528 3.88 -21.89 8.22
N THR A 529 2.98 -21.76 7.25
CA THR A 529 1.59 -22.21 7.38
C THR A 529 1.56 -23.73 7.37
N ALA A 530 0.77 -24.35 8.25
CA ALA A 530 0.67 -25.80 8.37
C ALA A 530 -0.77 -26.30 8.42
N LEU A 531 -1.00 -27.47 7.81
CA LEU A 531 -2.19 -28.28 8.04
C LEU A 531 -1.86 -29.28 9.16
N ILE A 532 -2.49 -29.11 10.32
CA ILE A 532 -2.34 -30.00 11.47
C ILE A 532 -3.64 -30.76 11.74
N SER A 533 -3.59 -31.81 12.56
CA SER A 533 -4.79 -32.36 13.16
C SER A 533 -4.60 -32.83 14.59
N VAL A 534 -5.66 -32.73 15.37
CA VAL A 534 -5.76 -33.21 16.76
C VAL A 534 -6.96 -34.14 16.92
N ASN A 535 -6.95 -35.00 17.92
CA ASN A 535 -8.14 -35.77 18.28
C ASN A 535 -9.19 -34.87 18.98
N LEU A 536 -10.38 -35.40 19.30
CA LEU A 536 -11.46 -34.61 19.92
C LEU A 536 -11.19 -34.12 21.35
N THR A 537 -10.08 -34.52 21.96
CA THR A 537 -9.62 -34.02 23.27
C THR A 537 -8.40 -33.10 23.14
N GLY A 538 -8.04 -32.68 21.93
CA GLY A 538 -6.84 -31.85 21.67
C GLY A 538 -5.51 -32.59 21.67
N GLY A 539 -5.51 -33.88 21.99
CA GLY A 539 -4.31 -34.71 22.06
C GLY A 539 -3.86 -35.23 20.69
N ASP A 540 -2.70 -35.90 20.68
CA ASP A 540 -2.11 -36.53 19.49
C ASP A 540 -1.99 -35.55 18.32
N ARG A 541 -1.46 -34.35 18.55
CA ARG A 541 -1.21 -33.34 17.51
C ARG A 541 -0.30 -33.90 16.42
N ARG A 542 -0.71 -33.78 15.16
CA ARG A 542 0.06 -34.22 13.98
C ARG A 542 0.16 -33.10 12.95
N VAL A 543 1.35 -32.90 12.39
CA VAL A 543 1.58 -31.99 11.26
C VAL A 543 1.56 -32.81 9.98
N HIS A 544 0.67 -32.46 9.05
CA HIS A 544 0.51 -33.19 7.77
C HIS A 544 1.20 -32.45 6.65
N LEU A 545 0.92 -31.16 6.48
CA LEU A 545 1.50 -30.34 5.43
C LEU A 545 2.10 -29.06 6.02
N THR A 546 3.14 -28.53 5.37
CA THR A 546 3.66 -27.18 5.61
C THR A 546 3.80 -26.43 4.29
N SER A 547 3.62 -25.12 4.28
CA SER A 547 3.87 -24.23 3.14
C SER A 547 4.52 -22.95 3.64
N ASP A 548 5.44 -22.42 2.84
CA ASP A 548 6.12 -21.17 3.16
C ASP A 548 5.17 -19.95 3.04
N ASN A 549 4.09 -20.04 2.27
CA ASN A 549 3.25 -18.87 1.95
C ASN A 549 1.74 -19.15 1.79
N ALA A 550 1.26 -20.38 2.02
CA ALA A 550 -0.16 -20.70 1.81
C ALA A 550 -1.07 -19.87 2.73
N GLN A 551 -2.14 -19.30 2.16
CA GLN A 551 -3.20 -18.63 2.90
C GLN A 551 -4.31 -19.58 3.36
N GLN A 552 -4.55 -20.66 2.61
CA GLN A 552 -5.63 -21.61 2.88
C GLN A 552 -5.16 -23.01 2.49
N ILE A 553 -5.42 -24.01 3.33
CA ILE A 553 -5.15 -25.43 3.03
C ILE A 553 -6.41 -26.26 3.34
N VAL A 554 -6.92 -26.95 2.32
CA VAL A 554 -8.22 -27.61 2.33
C VAL A 554 -8.09 -29.07 1.87
N PRO A 555 -7.83 -30.02 2.80
CA PRO A 555 -7.98 -31.46 2.49
C PRO A 555 -9.38 -31.84 1.97
N SER A 556 -9.43 -32.79 1.04
CA SER A 556 -10.66 -33.38 0.53
C SER A 556 -11.36 -34.27 1.57
N PRO A 557 -12.69 -34.46 1.49
CA PRO A 557 -13.45 -35.32 2.40
C PRO A 557 -12.94 -36.77 2.50
N ASP A 558 -12.39 -37.31 1.41
CA ASP A 558 -11.81 -38.66 1.37
C ASP A 558 -10.37 -38.74 1.88
N GLU A 559 -9.75 -37.60 2.19
CA GLU A 559 -8.37 -37.42 2.66
C GLU A 559 -7.28 -37.81 1.64
N ASN A 560 -7.62 -37.95 0.35
CA ASN A 560 -6.65 -38.30 -0.70
C ASN A 560 -6.08 -37.08 -1.45
N TRP A 561 -6.73 -35.92 -1.33
CA TRP A 561 -6.38 -34.70 -2.05
C TRP A 561 -6.34 -33.49 -1.12
N VAL A 562 -5.70 -32.43 -1.58
CA VAL A 562 -5.67 -31.13 -0.92
C VAL A 562 -5.78 -30.02 -1.96
N ALA A 563 -6.63 -29.04 -1.69
CA ALA A 563 -6.66 -27.77 -2.41
C ALA A 563 -6.03 -26.70 -1.52
N PHE A 564 -5.23 -25.80 -2.08
CA PHE A 564 -4.61 -24.73 -1.30
C PHE A 564 -4.49 -23.44 -2.11
N THR A 565 -4.51 -22.29 -1.43
CA THR A 565 -4.17 -21.00 -2.02
C THR A 565 -2.78 -20.58 -1.58
N GLU A 566 -1.95 -20.17 -2.53
CA GLU A 566 -0.65 -19.54 -2.24
C GLU A 566 -0.44 -18.34 -3.17
N ARG A 567 -0.12 -17.18 -2.59
CA ARG A 567 0.06 -15.91 -3.34
C ARG A 567 -1.09 -15.67 -4.32
N TYR A 568 -2.30 -15.73 -3.76
CA TYR A 568 -3.61 -15.55 -4.42
C TYR A 568 -4.06 -16.67 -5.37
N ASN A 569 -3.16 -17.52 -5.86
CA ASN A 569 -3.52 -18.58 -6.79
C ASN A 569 -3.93 -19.86 -6.07
N SER A 570 -4.89 -20.58 -6.64
CA SER A 570 -5.36 -21.85 -6.11
C SER A 570 -4.73 -23.02 -6.86
N TYR A 571 -4.48 -24.09 -6.12
CA TYR A 571 -3.84 -25.30 -6.57
C TYR A 571 -4.58 -26.54 -6.05
N ILE A 572 -4.50 -27.63 -6.80
CA ILE A 572 -4.92 -28.98 -6.38
C ILE A 572 -3.68 -29.85 -6.34
N ALA A 573 -3.54 -30.66 -5.29
CA ALA A 573 -2.49 -31.64 -5.13
C ALA A 573 -3.01 -32.94 -4.48
N THR A 574 -2.28 -34.03 -4.63
CA THR A 574 -2.50 -35.24 -3.81
C THR A 574 -2.12 -34.99 -2.35
N LEU A 575 -2.74 -35.71 -1.40
CA LEU A 575 -2.45 -35.61 0.03
C LEU A 575 -1.77 -36.89 0.56
N PRO A 576 -0.42 -36.96 0.55
CA PRO A 576 0.29 -38.10 1.12
C PRO A 576 0.32 -38.03 2.66
N LEU A 577 -0.36 -38.96 3.34
CA LEU A 577 -0.32 -39.08 4.80
C LEU A 577 0.81 -40.03 5.24
N THR A 578 1.99 -39.47 5.50
CA THR A 578 3.24 -40.24 5.76
C THR A 578 3.59 -40.36 7.24
N GLY A 579 2.84 -39.69 8.13
CA GLY A 579 3.20 -39.55 9.55
C GLY A 579 4.26 -38.48 9.83
N GLN A 580 4.80 -37.85 8.78
CA GLN A 580 5.68 -36.68 8.87
C GLN A 580 5.11 -35.53 8.04
N ALA A 581 5.51 -34.30 8.37
CA ALA A 581 5.10 -33.12 7.63
C ALA A 581 5.67 -33.14 6.21
N VAL A 582 4.81 -32.91 5.21
CA VAL A 582 5.19 -32.79 3.80
C VAL A 582 5.11 -31.34 3.36
N GLN A 583 6.14 -30.83 2.70
CA GLN A 583 6.13 -29.45 2.20
C GLN A 583 5.34 -29.33 0.89
N ILE A 584 4.44 -28.36 0.82
CA ILE A 584 3.64 -28.02 -0.37
C ILE A 584 3.92 -26.58 -0.83
N GLY A 585 3.74 -26.34 -2.12
CA GLY A 585 3.76 -25.01 -2.72
C GLY A 585 3.66 -25.08 -4.26
N PRO A 586 3.61 -23.93 -4.94
CA PRO A 586 3.52 -23.83 -6.39
C PRO A 586 4.64 -24.55 -7.16
N SER A 587 5.80 -24.72 -6.54
CA SER A 587 6.98 -25.37 -7.11
C SER A 587 7.19 -26.81 -6.64
N THR A 588 6.27 -27.40 -5.89
CA THR A 588 6.37 -28.80 -5.43
C THR A 588 6.37 -29.75 -6.63
N THR A 589 7.35 -30.66 -6.65
CA THR A 589 7.50 -31.69 -7.70
C THR A 589 7.47 -33.12 -7.17
N ASP A 590 7.47 -33.31 -5.85
CA ASP A 590 7.50 -34.63 -5.20
C ASP A 590 6.24 -35.46 -5.50
N PHE A 591 5.14 -34.78 -5.79
CA PHE A 591 3.86 -35.36 -6.21
C PHE A 591 3.07 -34.37 -7.06
N PRO A 592 2.01 -34.81 -7.77
CA PRO A 592 1.29 -33.96 -8.70
C PRO A 592 0.65 -32.74 -8.03
N VAL A 593 0.99 -31.54 -8.52
CA VAL A 593 0.37 -30.26 -8.16
C VAL A 593 -0.03 -29.52 -9.43
N LYS A 594 -1.24 -28.95 -9.46
CA LYS A 594 -1.74 -28.16 -10.61
C LYS A 594 -2.41 -26.88 -10.15
N ARG A 595 -2.01 -25.75 -10.77
CA ARG A 595 -2.69 -24.46 -10.63
C ARG A 595 -4.01 -24.48 -11.39
N ILE A 596 -5.09 -24.01 -10.76
CA ILE A 596 -6.44 -24.00 -11.35
C ILE A 596 -6.96 -22.59 -11.66
N THR A 597 -6.41 -21.55 -11.01
CA THR A 597 -6.84 -20.15 -11.18
C THR A 597 -5.97 -19.38 -12.17
N ARG A 598 -6.59 -18.57 -13.04
CA ARG A 598 -5.87 -17.54 -13.79
C ARG A 598 -5.51 -16.35 -12.88
N ASP A 599 -6.47 -15.91 -12.05
CA ASP A 599 -6.36 -14.62 -11.33
C ASP A 599 -6.19 -14.79 -9.82
N ALA A 600 -7.23 -15.27 -9.17
CA ALA A 600 -7.21 -15.62 -7.77
C ALA A 600 -8.32 -16.64 -7.46
N GLY A 601 -8.27 -17.27 -6.28
CA GLY A 601 -9.38 -18.05 -5.77
C GLY A 601 -9.60 -17.83 -4.29
N MET A 602 -10.85 -17.56 -3.92
CA MET A 602 -11.31 -17.38 -2.54
C MET A 602 -12.30 -18.48 -2.16
N TYR A 603 -12.35 -18.82 -0.88
CA TYR A 603 -13.27 -19.81 -0.30
C TYR A 603 -13.19 -21.18 -0.99
N LEU A 604 -11.98 -21.74 -1.09
CA LEU A 604 -11.80 -23.09 -1.64
C LEU A 604 -12.60 -24.13 -0.85
N HIS A 605 -13.34 -24.98 -1.56
CA HIS A 605 -14.06 -26.10 -0.97
C HIS A 605 -14.22 -27.26 -1.97
N TRP A 606 -14.45 -28.46 -1.45
CA TRP A 606 -14.60 -29.68 -2.24
C TRP A 606 -16.07 -30.09 -2.35
N SER A 607 -16.44 -30.73 -3.46
CA SER A 607 -17.64 -31.56 -3.50
C SER A 607 -17.53 -32.70 -2.47
N PRO A 608 -18.65 -33.17 -1.90
CA PRO A 608 -18.63 -34.24 -0.88
C PRO A 608 -17.99 -35.54 -1.36
N ASP A 609 -18.05 -35.82 -2.66
CA ASP A 609 -17.42 -37.00 -3.29
C ASP A 609 -15.92 -36.84 -3.59
N SER A 610 -15.33 -35.71 -3.18
CA SER A 610 -13.91 -35.37 -3.38
C SER A 610 -13.47 -35.23 -4.84
N LYS A 611 -14.41 -35.10 -5.79
CA LYS A 611 -14.09 -35.06 -7.23
C LYS A 611 -13.93 -33.66 -7.82
N THR A 612 -14.52 -32.64 -7.20
CA THR A 612 -14.55 -31.28 -7.75
C THR A 612 -14.14 -30.27 -6.68
N VAL A 613 -13.27 -29.34 -7.07
CA VAL A 613 -12.92 -28.17 -6.25
C VAL A 613 -13.68 -26.96 -6.76
N TYR A 614 -14.25 -26.18 -5.86
CA TYR A 614 -14.93 -24.92 -6.12
C TYR A 614 -14.17 -23.76 -5.47
N TRP A 615 -14.25 -22.59 -6.08
CA TRP A 615 -13.76 -21.33 -5.53
C TRP A 615 -14.56 -20.18 -6.13
N SER A 616 -14.42 -19.00 -5.54
CA SER A 616 -15.03 -17.78 -6.06
C SER A 616 -14.00 -16.70 -6.32
N LEU A 617 -14.38 -15.75 -7.17
CA LEU A 617 -13.70 -14.47 -7.32
C LEU A 617 -14.75 -13.39 -7.54
N GLY A 618 -15.00 -12.59 -6.50
CA GLY A 618 -16.10 -11.63 -6.48
C GLY A 618 -17.45 -12.32 -6.76
N PRO A 619 -18.20 -11.90 -7.80
CA PRO A 619 -19.52 -12.44 -8.10
C PRO A 619 -19.52 -13.79 -8.82
N GLU A 620 -18.35 -14.33 -9.19
CA GLU A 620 -18.24 -15.54 -10.02
C GLU A 620 -17.86 -16.77 -9.19
N LEU A 621 -18.59 -17.87 -9.40
CA LEU A 621 -18.30 -19.21 -8.89
C LEU A 621 -17.62 -20.05 -9.97
N PHE A 622 -16.49 -20.65 -9.63
CA PHE A 622 -15.70 -21.51 -10.51
C PHE A 622 -15.67 -22.94 -9.97
N SER A 623 -15.38 -23.90 -10.85
CA SER A 623 -15.26 -25.31 -10.49
C SER A 623 -14.25 -26.03 -11.38
N ARG A 624 -13.47 -26.94 -10.80
CA ARG A 624 -12.54 -27.81 -11.51
C ARG A 624 -12.67 -29.24 -10.98
N SER A 625 -12.96 -30.18 -11.87
CA SER A 625 -12.99 -31.61 -11.56
C SER A 625 -11.60 -32.26 -11.70
N LEU A 626 -11.33 -33.29 -10.90
CA LEU A 626 -10.05 -34.01 -10.87
C LEU A 626 -9.74 -34.71 -12.20
N ASP A 627 -10.73 -35.32 -12.83
CA ASP A 627 -10.64 -36.00 -14.14
C ASP A 627 -10.32 -35.03 -15.29
N ASN A 628 -10.61 -33.73 -15.11
CA ASN A 628 -10.20 -32.67 -16.01
C ASN A 628 -8.89 -31.99 -15.60
N THR A 629 -8.27 -32.40 -14.49
CA THR A 629 -7.02 -31.81 -13.95
C THR A 629 -5.83 -32.74 -14.13
N PHE A 630 -6.02 -34.03 -13.88
CA PHE A 630 -4.96 -35.02 -13.83
C PHE A 630 -5.28 -36.24 -14.72
N LYS A 631 -4.36 -36.58 -15.62
CA LYS A 631 -4.54 -37.70 -16.56
C LYS A 631 -4.60 -39.09 -15.91
N PHE A 632 -4.06 -39.22 -14.69
CA PHE A 632 -4.03 -40.49 -13.96
C PHE A 632 -5.29 -40.74 -13.13
N VAL A 633 -6.22 -39.77 -13.06
CA VAL A 633 -7.48 -39.93 -12.36
C VAL A 633 -8.42 -40.79 -13.21
N GLU A 634 -9.07 -41.76 -12.59
CA GLU A 634 -10.03 -42.62 -13.29
C GLU A 634 -11.15 -41.81 -13.95
N GLY A 635 -11.41 -42.06 -15.23
CA GLY A 635 -12.37 -41.29 -16.03
C GLY A 635 -11.79 -40.03 -16.68
N ALA A 636 -10.50 -39.72 -16.48
CA ALA A 636 -9.85 -38.61 -17.17
C ALA A 636 -9.86 -38.78 -18.69
N LYS A 637 -10.08 -37.67 -19.39
CA LYS A 637 -10.02 -37.61 -20.86
C LYS A 637 -8.57 -37.69 -21.33
N ASP A 638 -8.36 -38.14 -22.58
CA ASP A 638 -7.02 -38.20 -23.22
C ASP A 638 -6.27 -36.84 -23.17
N SER A 639 -7.03 -35.74 -23.13
CA SER A 639 -6.53 -34.39 -22.85
C SER A 639 -7.27 -33.81 -21.63
N VAL A 640 -6.49 -33.38 -20.63
CA VAL A 640 -6.96 -32.62 -19.46
C VAL A 640 -6.85 -31.13 -19.73
N GLN A 641 -7.58 -30.33 -18.95
CA GLN A 641 -7.50 -28.89 -19.05
C GLN A 641 -6.21 -28.37 -18.39
N GLU A 642 -5.21 -28.09 -19.22
CA GLU A 642 -3.91 -27.57 -18.76
C GLU A 642 -3.94 -26.09 -18.41
N LYS A 643 -4.85 -25.31 -19.02
CA LYS A 643 -4.94 -23.86 -18.79
C LYS A 643 -5.88 -23.55 -17.63
N PRO A 644 -5.53 -22.61 -16.74
CA PRO A 644 -6.42 -22.18 -15.66
C PRO A 644 -7.77 -21.64 -16.17
N ASP A 645 -8.81 -21.71 -15.34
CA ASP A 645 -10.13 -21.20 -15.72
C ASP A 645 -10.15 -19.68 -15.80
N THR A 646 -10.94 -19.18 -16.74
CA THR A 646 -10.95 -17.76 -17.15
C THR A 646 -12.29 -17.06 -16.97
N ALA A 647 -13.37 -17.81 -16.75
CA ALA A 647 -14.72 -17.33 -16.49
C ALA A 647 -15.44 -18.28 -15.52
N GLY A 648 -16.31 -17.73 -14.68
CA GLY A 648 -17.11 -18.48 -13.73
C GLY A 648 -18.61 -18.27 -13.97
N LEU A 649 -19.43 -18.94 -13.18
CA LEU A 649 -20.86 -18.71 -13.13
C LEU A 649 -21.16 -17.50 -12.24
N ASN A 650 -21.80 -16.47 -12.79
CA ASN A 650 -22.22 -15.33 -11.98
C ASN A 650 -23.35 -15.73 -11.02
N ILE A 651 -23.08 -15.59 -9.71
CA ILE A 651 -23.98 -15.93 -8.61
C ILE A 651 -24.49 -14.70 -7.84
N SER A 652 -24.12 -13.49 -8.28
CA SER A 652 -24.52 -12.20 -7.69
C SER A 652 -25.97 -11.83 -7.99
N PHE A 653 -26.41 -10.71 -7.40
CA PHE A 653 -27.65 -10.00 -7.65
C PHE A 653 -27.42 -8.48 -7.58
N SER A 654 -28.39 -7.72 -8.11
CA SER A 654 -28.41 -6.27 -8.03
C SER A 654 -29.34 -5.80 -6.91
N THR A 655 -28.99 -4.76 -6.16
CA THR A 655 -29.85 -4.13 -5.15
C THR A 655 -29.97 -2.61 -5.36
N ALA A 656 -30.97 -1.99 -4.72
CA ALA A 656 -31.13 -0.54 -4.76
C ALA A 656 -30.08 0.14 -3.86
N LEU A 657 -29.58 1.30 -4.29
CA LEU A 657 -28.81 2.18 -3.42
C LEU A 657 -29.77 2.91 -2.47
N GLU A 658 -29.44 2.97 -1.17
CA GLU A 658 -30.30 3.66 -0.19
C GLU A 658 -30.38 5.16 -0.51
N ARG A 659 -31.61 5.69 -0.55
CA ARG A 659 -31.87 7.11 -0.76
C ARG A 659 -32.96 7.59 0.20
N PRO A 660 -32.77 8.75 0.87
CA PRO A 660 -33.84 9.36 1.64
C PRO A 660 -34.97 9.83 0.69
N THR A 661 -36.17 9.94 1.24
CA THR A 661 -37.35 10.48 0.54
C THR A 661 -37.65 11.91 0.99
N GLY A 662 -38.30 12.70 0.13
CA GLY A 662 -38.71 14.07 0.44
C GLY A 662 -37.67 15.14 0.11
N MET A 663 -37.91 16.35 0.63
CA MET A 663 -37.06 17.53 0.44
C MET A 663 -36.65 18.14 1.79
N ILE A 664 -35.41 18.62 1.85
CA ILE A 664 -34.86 19.39 2.97
C ILE A 664 -34.31 20.72 2.45
N ALA A 665 -34.56 21.81 3.15
CA ALA A 665 -33.95 23.11 2.89
C ALA A 665 -33.07 23.54 4.07
N LEU A 666 -31.82 23.88 3.82
CA LEU A 666 -30.92 24.52 4.79
C LEU A 666 -30.89 26.02 4.48
N THR A 667 -31.32 26.88 5.42
CA THR A 667 -31.53 28.31 5.16
C THR A 667 -30.70 29.20 6.09
N GLY A 668 -30.09 30.27 5.56
CA GLY A 668 -29.46 31.34 6.33
C GLY A 668 -27.95 31.21 6.57
N ALA A 669 -27.30 30.17 6.01
CA ALA A 669 -25.87 29.93 6.21
C ALA A 669 -24.98 30.72 5.23
N THR A 670 -23.71 30.88 5.59
CA THR A 670 -22.66 31.23 4.63
C THR A 670 -22.09 29.94 4.02
N VAL A 671 -22.20 29.77 2.71
CA VAL A 671 -21.80 28.53 2.02
C VAL A 671 -20.50 28.72 1.26
N ILE A 672 -19.50 27.90 1.59
CA ILE A 672 -18.22 27.75 0.89
C ILE A 672 -18.42 26.62 -0.12
N THR A 673 -18.54 26.93 -1.42
CA THR A 673 -18.97 25.91 -2.41
C THR A 673 -17.83 24.97 -2.81
N ALA A 674 -16.58 25.36 -2.58
CA ALA A 674 -15.35 24.77 -3.13
C ALA A 674 -15.29 24.75 -4.67
N LYS A 675 -16.19 25.48 -5.34
CA LYS A 675 -16.09 25.80 -6.77
C LYS A 675 -15.21 27.03 -6.94
N GLY A 676 -13.91 26.82 -7.15
CA GLY A 676 -12.95 27.92 -7.10
C GLY A 676 -12.90 28.51 -5.70
N ASP A 677 -13.12 29.83 -5.59
CA ASP A 677 -13.10 30.57 -4.31
C ASP A 677 -14.50 31.12 -3.94
N GLU A 678 -15.58 30.60 -4.55
CA GLU A 678 -16.94 31.08 -4.34
C GLU A 678 -17.45 30.86 -2.91
N VAL A 679 -18.00 31.93 -2.34
CA VAL A 679 -18.67 31.94 -1.03
C VAL A 679 -20.00 32.70 -1.17
N ILE A 680 -21.10 32.07 -0.77
CA ILE A 680 -22.46 32.63 -0.85
C ILE A 680 -22.92 32.97 0.56
N SER A 681 -23.16 34.27 0.83
CA SER A 681 -23.72 34.73 2.11
C SER A 681 -25.25 34.62 2.10
N ASP A 682 -25.85 34.41 3.27
CA ASP A 682 -27.31 34.24 3.46
C ASP A 682 -27.91 33.28 2.41
N ALA A 683 -27.34 32.09 2.33
CA ALA A 683 -27.68 31.11 1.30
C ALA A 683 -28.81 30.18 1.73
N THR A 684 -29.50 29.64 0.74
CA THR A 684 -30.40 28.50 0.88
C THR A 684 -29.92 27.35 0.00
N ILE A 685 -29.83 26.15 0.57
CA ILE A 685 -29.57 24.90 -0.16
C ILE A 685 -30.84 24.05 -0.10
N LEU A 686 -31.46 23.83 -1.26
CA LEU A 686 -32.61 22.93 -1.41
C LEU A 686 -32.13 21.56 -1.88
N ILE A 687 -32.46 20.52 -1.12
CA ILE A 687 -32.04 19.15 -1.35
C ILE A 687 -33.28 18.29 -1.60
N GLU A 688 -33.26 17.52 -2.68
CA GLU A 688 -34.31 16.57 -3.04
C GLU A 688 -33.71 15.17 -3.01
N GLN A 689 -34.26 14.31 -2.16
CA GLN A 689 -33.66 13.01 -1.83
C GLN A 689 -32.20 13.20 -1.39
N ASN A 690 -31.25 12.72 -2.19
CA ASN A 690 -29.81 12.81 -1.92
C ASN A 690 -29.06 13.82 -2.78
N ARG A 691 -29.74 14.66 -3.58
CA ARG A 691 -29.08 15.62 -4.48
C ARG A 691 -29.47 17.06 -4.17
N ILE A 692 -28.50 17.96 -4.38
CA ILE A 692 -28.70 19.41 -4.32
C ILE A 692 -29.53 19.81 -5.53
N LYS A 693 -30.77 20.21 -5.30
CA LYS A 693 -31.69 20.67 -6.34
C LYS A 693 -31.41 22.12 -6.73
N ALA A 694 -31.17 22.97 -5.74
CA ALA A 694 -30.83 24.38 -5.93
C ALA A 694 -29.95 24.88 -4.78
N ILE A 695 -29.08 25.84 -5.07
CA ILE A 695 -28.22 26.54 -4.12
C ILE A 695 -28.03 27.97 -4.60
N GLY A 696 -28.11 28.94 -3.70
CA GLY A 696 -27.97 30.36 -4.01
C GLY A 696 -28.33 31.25 -2.82
N ALA A 697 -28.29 32.57 -3.01
CA ALA A 697 -28.80 33.52 -2.02
C ALA A 697 -30.26 33.20 -1.67
N ALA A 698 -30.68 33.42 -0.43
CA ALA A 698 -32.01 33.09 0.05
C ALA A 698 -33.12 33.72 -0.81
N SER A 699 -32.91 34.93 -1.32
CA SER A 699 -33.84 35.61 -2.23
C SER A 699 -33.98 34.96 -3.61
N ALA A 700 -33.06 34.07 -4.00
CA ALA A 700 -33.00 33.43 -5.31
C ALA A 700 -33.44 31.96 -5.32
N VAL A 701 -33.61 31.33 -4.15
CA VAL A 701 -33.99 29.91 -4.03
C VAL A 701 -35.38 29.81 -3.41
N ALA A 702 -36.37 29.45 -4.23
CA ALA A 702 -37.72 29.19 -3.73
C ALA A 702 -37.76 27.84 -2.98
N VAL A 703 -38.24 27.87 -1.73
CA VAL A 703 -38.46 26.66 -0.92
C VAL A 703 -39.93 26.21 -1.10
N PRO A 704 -40.19 25.04 -1.73
CA PRO A 704 -41.56 24.56 -1.92
C PRO A 704 -42.29 24.29 -0.60
N ALA A 705 -43.61 24.50 -0.58
CA ALA A 705 -44.44 24.16 0.57
C ALA A 705 -44.32 22.67 0.93
N GLY A 706 -44.27 22.36 2.23
CA GLY A 706 -44.06 20.99 2.74
C GLY A 706 -42.60 20.53 2.80
N THR A 707 -41.65 21.35 2.34
CA THR A 707 -40.20 21.09 2.50
C THR A 707 -39.81 21.20 3.97
N LYS A 708 -39.05 20.23 4.49
CA LYS A 708 -38.49 20.32 5.84
C LYS A 708 -37.41 21.39 5.86
N THR A 709 -37.65 22.50 6.53
CA THR A 709 -36.67 23.58 6.66
C THR A 709 -35.86 23.40 7.94
N VAL A 710 -34.54 23.56 7.84
CA VAL A 710 -33.60 23.59 8.95
C VAL A 710 -32.92 24.95 8.93
N ASP A 711 -33.19 25.74 9.97
CA ASP A 711 -32.58 27.04 10.15
C ASP A 711 -31.11 26.87 10.57
N VAL A 712 -30.22 27.40 9.76
CA VAL A 712 -28.77 27.39 9.95
C VAL A 712 -28.22 28.82 9.84
N ALA A 713 -29.05 29.82 10.18
CA ALA A 713 -28.65 31.22 10.25
C ALA A 713 -27.37 31.39 11.10
N GLY A 714 -26.43 32.18 10.58
CA GLY A 714 -25.15 32.45 11.24
C GLY A 714 -24.14 31.30 11.23
N LYS A 715 -24.47 30.16 10.59
CA LYS A 715 -23.58 29.00 10.43
C LYS A 715 -22.85 29.02 9.10
N PHE A 716 -21.87 28.13 8.96
CA PHE A 716 -21.05 27.95 7.77
C PHE A 716 -21.26 26.57 7.18
N ILE A 717 -21.27 26.44 5.85
CA ILE A 717 -21.40 25.15 5.17
C ILE A 717 -20.25 24.97 4.19
N MET A 718 -19.67 23.77 4.14
CA MET A 718 -18.73 23.37 3.09
C MET A 718 -19.04 21.93 2.62
N PRO A 719 -18.53 21.48 1.45
CA PRO A 719 -18.63 20.07 1.08
C PRO A 719 -18.04 19.17 2.16
N GLY A 720 -18.56 17.95 2.27
CA GLY A 720 -18.03 16.97 3.21
C GLY A 720 -16.56 16.66 2.94
N ILE A 721 -15.82 16.34 4.00
CA ILE A 721 -14.38 16.05 3.90
C ILE A 721 -14.21 14.72 3.16
N ILE A 722 -13.28 14.73 2.20
CA ILE A 722 -12.81 13.56 1.47
C ILE A 722 -11.40 13.24 1.96
N ASP A 723 -11.27 12.18 2.75
CA ASP A 723 -9.97 11.63 3.12
C ASP A 723 -9.48 10.71 2.00
N ALA A 724 -8.54 11.21 1.18
CA ALA A 724 -8.04 10.50 0.00
C ALA A 724 -7.06 9.36 0.35
N HIS A 725 -6.62 9.29 1.60
CA HIS A 725 -5.74 8.24 2.12
C HIS A 725 -6.08 8.01 3.59
N ALA A 726 -7.14 7.25 3.82
CA ALA A 726 -7.57 6.82 5.14
C ALA A 726 -6.98 5.44 5.49
N HIS A 727 -6.94 5.10 6.77
CA HIS A 727 -6.89 3.71 7.22
C HIS A 727 -7.87 3.51 8.36
N GLY A 728 -8.70 2.48 8.26
CA GLY A 728 -9.73 2.24 9.25
C GLY A 728 -10.21 0.79 9.29
N PRO A 729 -10.67 0.32 10.44
CA PRO A 729 -11.17 -1.04 10.57
C PRO A 729 -12.57 -1.18 9.96
N ALA A 730 -12.71 -1.89 8.85
CA ALA A 730 -14.01 -2.19 8.25
C ALA A 730 -14.68 -3.41 8.89
N GLY A 731 -13.88 -4.34 9.39
CA GLY A 731 -14.28 -5.49 10.17
C GLY A 731 -13.12 -5.95 11.06
N SER A 732 -13.31 -7.08 11.72
CA SER A 732 -12.28 -7.77 12.46
C SER A 732 -12.60 -9.26 12.45
N ILE A 733 -11.58 -10.09 12.18
CA ILE A 733 -11.71 -11.55 12.04
C ILE A 733 -12.88 -11.97 11.14
N GLY A 734 -13.13 -11.20 10.08
CA GLY A 734 -14.19 -11.42 9.12
C GLY A 734 -15.58 -10.95 9.55
N ILE A 735 -15.77 -10.40 10.74
CA ILE A 735 -17.07 -9.92 11.22
C ILE A 735 -17.14 -8.39 11.21
N THR A 736 -18.20 -7.85 10.60
CA THR A 736 -18.52 -6.42 10.61
C THR A 736 -19.61 -6.15 11.66
N PRO A 737 -19.44 -5.19 12.59
CA PRO A 737 -20.49 -4.82 13.54
C PRO A 737 -21.67 -4.08 12.87
N GLN A 738 -22.83 -4.00 13.53
CA GLN A 738 -23.97 -3.22 13.00
C GLN A 738 -23.72 -1.71 13.13
N GLN A 739 -23.03 -1.31 14.20
CA GLN A 739 -22.50 0.02 14.42
C GLN A 739 -20.98 0.00 14.51
N ASN A 740 -20.32 0.33 13.41
CA ASN A 740 -18.88 0.48 13.40
C ASN A 740 -18.49 1.85 13.97
N TRP A 741 -17.97 1.89 15.19
CA TRP A 741 -17.63 3.14 15.86
C TRP A 741 -16.63 4.00 15.10
N ALA A 742 -15.72 3.41 14.32
CA ALA A 742 -14.76 4.13 13.49
C ALA A 742 -15.48 4.95 12.42
N PHE A 743 -16.51 4.39 11.79
CA PHE A 743 -17.32 5.08 10.78
C PHE A 743 -18.15 6.21 11.39
N TYR A 744 -18.70 5.99 12.59
CA TYR A 744 -19.41 7.03 13.32
C TYR A 744 -18.47 8.17 13.73
N ALA A 745 -17.26 7.87 14.20
CA ALA A 745 -16.26 8.88 14.52
C ALA A 745 -15.89 9.71 13.27
N SER A 746 -15.54 9.08 12.15
CA SER A 746 -15.27 9.77 10.88
C SER A 746 -16.42 10.68 10.46
N ALA A 747 -17.66 10.16 10.46
CA ALA A 747 -18.84 10.93 10.09
C ALA A 747 -19.13 12.10 11.05
N ALA A 748 -18.99 11.90 12.36
CA ALA A 748 -19.21 12.95 13.36
C ALA A 748 -18.21 14.11 13.22
N PHE A 749 -17.01 13.84 12.70
CA PHE A 749 -16.01 14.83 12.31
C PHE A 749 -16.13 15.26 10.84
N GLY A 750 -17.26 14.99 10.18
CA GLY A 750 -17.56 15.57 8.87
C GLY A 750 -16.86 14.91 7.68
N VAL A 751 -16.21 13.77 7.89
CA VAL A 751 -15.70 12.94 6.79
C VAL A 751 -16.91 12.23 6.16
N THR A 752 -17.17 12.54 4.90
CA THR A 752 -18.30 11.95 4.15
C THR A 752 -17.85 10.95 3.09
N THR A 753 -16.55 10.92 2.79
CA THR A 753 -15.94 9.97 1.85
C THR A 753 -14.53 9.63 2.27
N GLU A 754 -14.20 8.34 2.20
CA GLU A 754 -12.87 7.81 2.50
C GLU A 754 -12.40 6.94 1.33
N HIS A 755 -11.13 7.09 0.96
CA HIS A 755 -10.42 6.13 0.13
C HIS A 755 -9.32 5.50 0.98
N ASP A 756 -9.46 4.21 1.28
CA ASP A 756 -8.49 3.42 2.03
C ASP A 756 -7.60 2.63 1.07
N PRO A 757 -6.33 3.02 0.86
CA PRO A 757 -5.47 2.40 -0.13
C PRO A 757 -4.73 1.17 0.44
N SER A 758 -5.10 0.65 1.62
CA SER A 758 -4.53 -0.58 2.16
C SER A 758 -5.42 -1.20 3.24
N ASN A 759 -6.36 -2.07 2.84
CA ASN A 759 -7.26 -2.75 3.77
C ASN A 759 -7.39 -4.25 3.48
N ASP A 760 -8.03 -5.00 4.38
CA ASP A 760 -8.50 -6.34 4.07
C ASP A 760 -9.56 -6.28 2.96
N THR A 761 -9.36 -7.08 1.92
CA THR A 761 -10.22 -7.03 0.73
C THR A 761 -11.65 -7.42 1.07
N GLU A 762 -11.86 -8.47 1.86
CA GLU A 762 -13.19 -8.98 2.17
C GLU A 762 -14.00 -8.00 3.01
N GLU A 763 -13.36 -7.46 4.04
CA GLU A 763 -14.03 -6.61 5.02
C GLU A 763 -14.39 -5.23 4.45
N ILE A 764 -13.47 -4.59 3.71
CA ILE A 764 -13.70 -3.22 3.21
C ILE A 764 -14.77 -3.15 2.12
N PHE A 765 -14.77 -4.11 1.18
CA PHE A 765 -15.75 -4.10 0.08
C PHE A 765 -17.13 -4.55 0.56
N ALA A 766 -17.23 -5.54 1.47
CA ALA A 766 -18.50 -5.90 2.08
C ALA A 766 -19.09 -4.73 2.90
N SER A 767 -18.24 -4.02 3.66
CA SER A 767 -18.67 -2.83 4.42
C SER A 767 -19.08 -1.67 3.50
N SER A 768 -18.39 -1.46 2.37
CA SER A 768 -18.76 -0.46 1.37
C SER A 768 -20.15 -0.72 0.80
N GLU A 769 -20.46 -1.99 0.52
CA GLU A 769 -21.78 -2.41 0.03
C GLU A 769 -22.88 -2.28 1.09
N LEU A 770 -22.59 -2.59 2.36
CA LEU A 770 -23.50 -2.35 3.49
C LEU A 770 -23.85 -0.87 3.66
N VAL A 771 -22.87 0.03 3.53
CA VAL A 771 -23.12 1.49 3.58
C VAL A 771 -23.96 1.94 2.38
N LYS A 772 -23.69 1.45 1.17
CA LYS A 772 -24.50 1.76 -0.03
C LYS A 772 -25.94 1.27 0.09
N ALA A 773 -26.15 0.11 0.71
CA ALA A 773 -27.48 -0.45 0.98
C ALA A 773 -28.20 0.24 2.16
N GLY A 774 -27.51 1.07 2.94
CA GLY A 774 -28.09 1.78 4.08
C GLY A 774 -28.27 0.93 5.34
N GLU A 775 -27.64 -0.24 5.38
CA GLU A 775 -27.63 -1.20 6.50
C GLU A 775 -26.66 -0.76 7.61
N VAL A 776 -25.56 -0.10 7.24
CA VAL A 776 -24.58 0.48 8.17
C VAL A 776 -24.44 1.98 7.91
N VAL A 777 -24.29 2.78 8.97
CA VAL A 777 -24.05 4.23 8.88
C VAL A 777 -22.54 4.49 8.80
N GLY A 778 -22.12 5.31 7.84
CA GLY A 778 -20.72 5.69 7.66
C GLY A 778 -20.50 6.58 6.44
N PRO A 779 -19.26 7.06 6.24
CA PRO A 779 -18.85 7.73 5.00
C PRO A 779 -18.95 6.78 3.80
N ARG A 780 -18.95 7.33 2.58
CA ARG A 780 -18.74 6.51 1.37
C ARG A 780 -17.35 5.92 1.42
N MET A 781 -17.24 4.60 1.33
CA MET A 781 -15.95 3.91 1.41
C MET A 781 -15.54 3.39 0.04
N TYR A 782 -14.33 3.77 -0.36
CA TYR A 782 -13.62 3.27 -1.52
C TYR A 782 -12.29 2.67 -1.05
N SER A 783 -11.77 1.70 -1.79
CA SER A 783 -10.51 1.07 -1.40
C SER A 783 -9.82 0.41 -2.59
N THR A 784 -8.52 0.22 -2.44
CA THR A 784 -7.73 -0.67 -3.30
C THR A 784 -7.82 -2.13 -2.87
N GLY A 785 -8.42 -2.42 -1.70
CA GLY A 785 -8.28 -3.70 -1.02
C GLY A 785 -6.83 -3.98 -0.61
N THR A 786 -6.46 -5.26 -0.58
CA THR A 786 -5.11 -5.69 -0.21
C THR A 786 -4.10 -5.24 -1.27
N ILE A 787 -3.08 -4.52 -0.80
CA ILE A 787 -2.03 -3.90 -1.60
C ILE A 787 -1.30 -4.88 -2.54
N LEU A 788 -0.74 -4.34 -3.64
CA LEU A 788 0.16 -5.09 -4.52
C LEU A 788 1.58 -5.08 -3.93
N TYR A 789 1.78 -5.86 -2.86
CA TYR A 789 3.01 -5.83 -2.06
C TYR A 789 4.23 -6.42 -2.79
N GLY A 790 5.34 -5.66 -2.81
CA GLY A 790 6.60 -6.07 -3.44
C GLY A 790 7.57 -6.88 -2.55
N ALA A 791 7.28 -7.06 -1.26
CA ALA A 791 8.14 -7.80 -0.32
C ALA A 791 7.70 -9.27 -0.13
N GLU A 792 8.52 -10.07 0.56
CA GLU A 792 8.19 -11.48 0.84
C GLU A 792 7.02 -11.62 1.82
N GLY A 793 6.24 -12.69 1.66
CA GLY A 793 5.08 -12.99 2.49
C GLY A 793 3.97 -13.68 1.71
N SER A 794 2.95 -14.15 2.44
CA SER A 794 1.83 -14.89 1.86
C SER A 794 1.04 -14.07 0.82
N TYR A 795 0.93 -12.75 1.02
CA TYR A 795 0.20 -11.82 0.16
C TYR A 795 1.08 -11.05 -0.84
N LYS A 796 2.32 -11.48 -1.10
CA LYS A 796 3.20 -10.90 -2.14
C LYS A 796 2.51 -10.90 -3.51
N ALA A 797 2.48 -9.76 -4.18
CA ALA A 797 2.03 -9.65 -5.55
C ALA A 797 3.20 -9.86 -6.51
N ILE A 798 3.32 -11.06 -7.06
CA ILE A 798 4.33 -11.38 -8.07
C ILE A 798 3.92 -10.74 -9.40
N VAL A 799 4.80 -9.93 -9.97
CA VAL A 799 4.65 -9.32 -11.29
C VAL A 799 5.94 -9.57 -12.08
N ASN A 800 5.89 -10.50 -13.04
CA ASN A 800 7.02 -10.75 -13.95
C ASN A 800 6.75 -10.23 -15.36
N ASN A 801 5.48 -10.10 -15.73
CA ASN A 801 5.02 -9.62 -17.03
C ASN A 801 3.68 -8.88 -16.89
N LEU A 802 3.19 -8.33 -18.00
CA LEU A 802 1.94 -7.58 -18.05
C LEU A 802 0.71 -8.44 -17.66
N ASP A 803 0.71 -9.74 -17.98
CA ASP A 803 -0.40 -10.64 -17.65
C ASP A 803 -0.50 -10.90 -16.14
N ASP A 804 0.63 -11.02 -15.44
CA ASP A 804 0.66 -11.07 -13.97
C ASP A 804 0.07 -9.78 -13.37
N ALA A 805 0.45 -8.61 -13.91
CA ALA A 805 -0.11 -7.33 -13.47
C ALA A 805 -1.64 -7.28 -13.71
N LYS A 806 -2.10 -7.66 -14.90
CA LYS A 806 -3.53 -7.76 -15.23
C LYS A 806 -4.28 -8.73 -14.33
N SER A 807 -3.67 -9.85 -13.95
CA SER A 807 -4.25 -10.81 -13.02
C SER A 807 -4.54 -10.17 -11.65
N HIS A 808 -3.58 -9.44 -11.10
CA HIS A 808 -3.77 -8.71 -9.84
C HIS A 808 -4.79 -7.58 -9.91
N LEU A 809 -4.89 -6.87 -11.04
CA LEU A 809 -5.91 -5.84 -11.20
C LEU A 809 -7.29 -6.46 -11.40
N ARG A 810 -7.41 -7.54 -12.19
CA ARG A 810 -8.69 -8.22 -12.41
C ARG A 810 -9.23 -8.85 -11.13
N ARG A 811 -8.38 -9.40 -10.24
CA ARG A 811 -8.86 -9.91 -8.94
C ARG A 811 -9.47 -8.82 -8.06
N LEU A 812 -8.88 -7.62 -8.02
CA LEU A 812 -9.39 -6.49 -7.23
C LEU A 812 -10.60 -5.83 -7.90
N LYS A 813 -10.61 -5.74 -9.24
CA LYS A 813 -11.75 -5.22 -9.99
C LYS A 813 -13.01 -6.09 -9.82
N ALA A 814 -12.83 -7.42 -9.75
CA ALA A 814 -13.93 -8.36 -9.57
C ALA A 814 -14.73 -8.09 -8.29
N VAL A 815 -14.07 -7.61 -7.23
CA VAL A 815 -14.68 -7.30 -5.93
C VAL A 815 -15.10 -5.84 -5.77
N GLY A 816 -14.95 -5.01 -6.81
CA GLY A 816 -15.44 -3.63 -6.84
C GLY A 816 -14.39 -2.54 -6.73
N ALA A 817 -13.09 -2.88 -6.69
CA ALA A 817 -12.04 -1.88 -6.75
C ALA A 817 -12.04 -1.16 -8.12
N PHE A 818 -11.79 0.15 -8.11
CA PHE A 818 -11.45 0.93 -9.30
C PHE A 818 -10.03 1.51 -9.25
N SER A 819 -9.33 1.27 -8.15
CA SER A 819 -7.94 1.66 -7.92
C SER A 819 -7.17 0.48 -7.32
N VAL A 820 -5.84 0.48 -7.48
CA VAL A 820 -4.93 -0.46 -6.81
C VAL A 820 -3.75 0.28 -6.20
N LYS A 821 -3.18 -0.26 -5.12
CA LYS A 821 -1.95 0.27 -4.51
C LYS A 821 -0.71 -0.49 -4.97
N SER A 822 0.13 0.16 -5.77
CA SER A 822 1.46 -0.31 -6.16
C SER A 822 2.44 -0.11 -4.99
N TYR A 823 2.55 -1.11 -4.12
CA TYR A 823 3.22 -0.94 -2.82
C TYR A 823 4.67 -1.43 -2.86
N ASN A 824 5.59 -0.48 -2.97
CA ASN A 824 7.04 -0.70 -2.98
C ASN A 824 7.47 -1.83 -3.92
N GLN A 825 6.87 -1.87 -5.12
CA GLN A 825 7.31 -2.74 -6.21
C GLN A 825 8.70 -2.30 -6.66
N PRO A 826 9.72 -3.17 -6.47
CA PRO A 826 11.12 -2.75 -6.51
C PRO A 826 11.61 -2.44 -7.93
N ARG A 827 11.05 -3.11 -8.94
CA ARG A 827 11.51 -2.94 -10.33
C ARG A 827 10.62 -1.94 -11.06
N ARG A 828 11.22 -1.11 -11.91
CA ARG A 828 10.49 -0.13 -12.71
C ARG A 828 9.63 -0.77 -13.79
N ASP A 829 10.09 -1.87 -14.39
CA ASP A 829 9.27 -2.65 -15.34
C ASP A 829 7.96 -3.14 -14.69
N GLN A 830 8.02 -3.63 -13.45
CA GLN A 830 6.83 -4.04 -12.69
C GLN A 830 5.85 -2.89 -12.48
N ARG A 831 6.36 -1.73 -12.07
CA ARG A 831 5.52 -0.53 -11.85
C ARG A 831 4.85 -0.08 -13.15
N GLN A 832 5.60 -0.03 -14.26
CA GLN A 832 5.04 0.31 -15.57
C GLN A 832 4.01 -0.72 -16.06
N GLN A 833 4.25 -2.01 -15.85
CA GLN A 833 3.29 -3.08 -16.18
C GLN A 833 1.98 -2.95 -15.39
N ILE A 834 2.05 -2.56 -14.11
CA ILE A 834 0.86 -2.28 -13.28
C ILE A 834 0.08 -1.08 -13.82
N ILE A 835 0.77 -0.01 -14.24
CA ILE A 835 0.14 1.16 -14.85
C ILE A 835 -0.51 0.77 -16.19
N GLU A 836 0.16 0.00 -17.04
CA GLU A 836 -0.43 -0.43 -18.31
C GLU A 836 -1.63 -1.34 -18.13
N ALA A 837 -1.57 -2.28 -17.17
CA ALA A 837 -2.74 -3.05 -16.78
C ALA A 837 -3.87 -2.14 -16.26
N GLY A 838 -3.53 -1.08 -15.51
CA GLY A 838 -4.47 -0.07 -15.03
C GLY A 838 -5.14 0.68 -16.18
N ARG A 839 -4.39 1.01 -17.23
CA ARG A 839 -4.90 1.66 -18.43
C ARG A 839 -5.89 0.77 -19.18
N GLU A 840 -5.51 -0.47 -19.43
CA GLU A 840 -6.38 -1.43 -20.13
C GLU A 840 -7.65 -1.76 -19.33
N LEU A 841 -7.54 -1.83 -18.00
CA LEU A 841 -8.65 -2.18 -17.12
C LEU A 841 -9.39 -0.95 -16.57
N GLN A 842 -9.02 0.26 -16.97
CA GLN A 842 -9.58 1.52 -16.47
C GLN A 842 -9.56 1.61 -14.93
N MET A 843 -8.42 1.26 -14.32
CA MET A 843 -8.19 1.36 -12.89
C MET A 843 -7.07 2.36 -12.60
N MET A 844 -7.26 3.17 -11.57
CA MET A 844 -6.23 4.08 -11.05
C MET A 844 -5.13 3.31 -10.32
N VAL A 845 -3.92 3.86 -10.29
CA VAL A 845 -2.77 3.24 -9.63
C VAL A 845 -2.13 4.26 -8.70
N VAL A 846 -2.24 3.99 -7.40
CA VAL A 846 -1.65 4.82 -6.34
C VAL A 846 -0.41 4.12 -5.76
N PRO A 847 0.71 4.82 -5.51
CA PRO A 847 1.90 4.24 -4.90
C PRO A 847 2.02 4.60 -3.41
N GLU A 848 2.77 3.81 -2.63
CA GLU A 848 3.12 4.13 -1.23
C GLU A 848 4.06 5.35 -1.08
N GLY A 849 4.81 5.73 -2.13
CA GLY A 849 5.85 6.75 -2.03
C GLY A 849 7.10 6.32 -1.24
N GLY A 850 6.95 5.63 -0.11
CA GLY A 850 7.95 4.81 0.57
C GLY A 850 9.20 5.55 1.07
N SER A 851 9.16 6.87 1.20
CA SER A 851 10.34 7.69 1.54
C SER A 851 11.49 7.53 0.51
N THR A 852 11.16 7.30 -0.76
CA THR A 852 12.12 6.96 -1.83
C THR A 852 12.16 8.02 -2.94
N PHE A 853 12.90 9.12 -2.73
CA PHE A 853 12.87 10.30 -3.60
C PHE A 853 12.99 9.97 -5.11
N PHE A 854 13.99 9.21 -5.53
CA PHE A 854 14.18 8.87 -6.95
C PHE A 854 13.08 7.94 -7.51
N TRP A 855 12.51 7.06 -6.68
CA TRP A 855 11.35 6.27 -7.11
C TRP A 855 10.10 7.15 -7.23
N ASN A 856 9.94 8.18 -6.39
CA ASN A 856 8.83 9.13 -6.53
C ASN A 856 8.92 9.89 -7.85
N MET A 857 10.13 10.28 -8.28
CA MET A 857 10.32 10.93 -9.58
C MET A 857 9.94 10.00 -10.74
N THR A 858 10.35 8.72 -10.69
CA THR A 858 9.93 7.74 -11.71
C THR A 858 8.43 7.44 -11.67
N MET A 859 7.79 7.43 -10.49
CA MET A 859 6.34 7.29 -10.39
C MET A 859 5.57 8.43 -11.07
N ILE A 860 6.08 9.67 -10.97
CA ILE A 860 5.52 10.83 -11.67
C ILE A 860 5.72 10.71 -13.19
N LEU A 861 6.93 10.35 -13.63
CA LEU A 861 7.26 10.17 -15.05
C LEU A 861 6.44 9.04 -15.70
N ASP A 862 6.24 7.94 -14.99
CA ASP A 862 5.53 6.76 -15.50
C ASP A 862 3.99 6.90 -15.44
N GLY A 863 3.46 7.96 -14.83
CA GLY A 863 2.02 8.26 -14.84
C GLY A 863 1.19 7.58 -13.74
N HIS A 864 1.73 7.47 -12.51
CA HIS A 864 0.89 7.12 -11.35
C HIS A 864 -0.19 8.19 -11.13
N THR A 865 -1.35 7.77 -10.61
CA THR A 865 -2.50 8.66 -10.35
C THR A 865 -2.14 9.76 -9.36
N GLY A 866 -1.34 9.42 -8.34
CA GLY A 866 -0.79 10.36 -7.35
C GLY A 866 0.53 9.86 -6.75
N ILE A 867 1.10 10.65 -5.85
CA ILE A 867 2.14 10.23 -4.92
C ILE A 867 1.56 10.33 -3.51
N GLU A 868 1.50 9.21 -2.81
CA GLU A 868 1.11 9.17 -1.40
C GLU A 868 2.36 9.31 -0.52
N HIS A 869 2.17 9.92 0.66
CA HIS A 869 3.21 10.29 1.61
C HIS A 869 4.14 11.42 1.15
N SER A 870 4.80 12.05 2.13
CA SER A 870 5.65 13.20 1.91
C SER A 870 6.89 12.83 1.08
N LEU A 871 7.26 13.66 0.12
CA LEU A 871 8.59 13.55 -0.50
C LEU A 871 9.65 13.71 0.61
N PRO A 872 10.63 12.78 0.74
CA PRO A 872 11.53 12.74 1.89
C PRO A 872 12.62 13.83 1.86
N VAL A 873 12.53 14.78 0.92
CA VAL A 873 13.48 15.86 0.69
C VAL A 873 12.70 17.17 0.63
N SER A 874 13.13 18.14 1.44
CA SER A 874 12.62 19.52 1.44
C SER A 874 13.77 20.49 1.79
N PRO A 875 13.83 21.70 1.20
CA PRO A 875 12.92 22.26 0.20
C PRO A 875 13.09 21.65 -1.20
N LEU A 876 12.08 21.83 -2.05
CA LEU A 876 12.08 21.44 -3.47
C LEU A 876 12.47 22.62 -4.35
N TYR A 877 13.18 22.35 -5.45
CA TYR A 877 13.64 23.37 -6.39
C TYR A 877 12.93 23.26 -7.75
N LYS A 878 13.25 24.21 -8.64
CA LYS A 878 12.60 24.39 -9.94
C LYS A 878 12.47 23.11 -10.76
N ASP A 879 13.44 22.20 -10.68
CA ASP A 879 13.43 20.91 -11.38
C ASP A 879 12.21 20.05 -10.98
N VAL A 880 12.08 19.71 -9.69
CA VAL A 880 10.98 18.88 -9.17
C VAL A 880 9.66 19.63 -9.24
N ILE A 881 9.64 20.93 -8.92
CA ILE A 881 8.44 21.77 -8.98
C ILE A 881 7.88 21.80 -10.42
N THR A 882 8.76 21.97 -11.42
CA THR A 882 8.34 21.99 -12.83
C THR A 882 7.90 20.61 -13.29
N LEU A 883 8.63 19.55 -12.95
CA LEU A 883 8.23 18.17 -13.29
C LEU A 883 6.82 17.87 -12.76
N PHE A 884 6.57 18.15 -11.48
CA PHE A 884 5.32 17.81 -10.83
C PHE A 884 4.15 18.68 -11.33
N SER A 885 4.36 19.97 -11.53
CA SER A 885 3.32 20.89 -12.04
C SER A 885 2.94 20.61 -13.50
N LYS A 886 3.85 20.03 -14.29
CA LYS A 886 3.59 19.63 -15.67
C LYS A 886 3.02 18.22 -15.80
N SER A 887 3.06 17.40 -14.76
CA SER A 887 2.40 16.10 -14.73
C SER A 887 0.89 16.23 -14.48
N GLN A 888 0.17 15.11 -14.47
CA GLN A 888 -1.23 15.03 -14.03
C GLN A 888 -1.38 14.17 -12.76
N THR A 889 -0.24 13.89 -12.11
CA THR A 889 -0.12 13.16 -10.85
C THR A 889 -0.42 14.12 -9.70
N TYR A 890 -1.26 13.71 -8.76
CA TYR A 890 -1.60 14.53 -7.59
C TYR A 890 -0.67 14.19 -6.41
N TYR A 891 -0.66 15.01 -5.37
CA TYR A 891 0.18 14.81 -4.18
C TYR A 891 -0.67 14.66 -2.92
N THR A 892 -0.50 13.57 -2.17
CA THR A 892 -1.18 13.32 -0.90
C THR A 892 -0.11 13.17 0.19
N PRO A 893 0.34 14.26 0.85
CA PRO A 893 1.55 14.27 1.66
C PRO A 893 1.47 13.49 2.97
N THR A 894 0.26 13.26 3.50
CA THR A 894 0.02 12.60 4.80
C THR A 894 0.95 13.13 5.90
N LEU A 895 0.97 14.46 6.09
CA LEU A 895 1.84 15.18 7.03
C LEU A 895 1.74 14.65 8.46
N ILE A 896 0.58 14.08 8.81
CA ILE A 896 0.33 13.36 10.06
C ILE A 896 1.31 12.20 10.32
N VAL A 897 1.84 11.57 9.27
CA VAL A 897 2.87 10.51 9.28
C VAL A 897 4.05 10.85 8.35
N THR A 898 4.48 12.11 8.35
CA THR A 898 5.57 12.60 7.51
C THR A 898 6.85 11.75 7.61
N TYR A 899 7.61 11.70 6.53
CA TYR A 899 8.97 11.15 6.52
C TYR A 899 10.03 12.23 6.77
N GLY A 900 11.22 11.79 7.20
CA GLY A 900 12.41 12.64 7.28
C GLY A 900 12.46 13.61 8.47
N GLY A 901 11.63 13.40 9.48
CA GLY A 901 11.59 14.18 10.73
C GLY A 901 10.44 13.72 11.63
N ILE A 902 10.17 14.46 12.72
CA ILE A 902 9.06 14.13 13.62
C ILE A 902 7.71 14.40 12.94
N MET A 903 6.82 13.41 13.05
CA MET A 903 5.49 13.43 12.42
C MET A 903 4.45 14.33 13.10
N GLY A 904 3.45 14.73 12.33
CA GLY A 904 2.38 15.63 12.77
C GLY A 904 1.50 15.07 13.88
N GLU A 905 1.24 13.76 13.92
CA GLU A 905 0.47 13.14 15.01
C GLU A 905 1.07 13.48 16.39
N ASN A 906 2.39 13.38 16.53
CA ASN A 906 3.10 13.70 17.77
C ASN A 906 3.00 15.18 18.14
N TYR A 907 3.00 16.09 17.15
CA TYR A 907 2.80 17.52 17.38
C TYR A 907 1.44 17.78 18.04
N TRP A 908 0.37 17.16 17.54
CA TRP A 908 -0.98 17.38 18.06
C TRP A 908 -1.17 16.77 19.45
N TYR A 909 -0.60 15.59 19.72
CA TYR A 909 -0.57 15.07 21.07
C TYR A 909 0.18 15.99 22.03
N SER A 910 1.33 16.55 21.62
CA SER A 910 2.11 17.46 22.47
C SER A 910 1.36 18.75 22.80
N ASN A 911 0.72 19.34 21.79
CA ASN A 911 0.18 20.70 21.83
C ASN A 911 -1.31 20.79 22.16
N THR A 912 -2.03 19.67 22.20
CA THR A 912 -3.48 19.67 22.47
C THR A 912 -3.84 18.62 23.51
N LYS A 913 -4.96 18.84 24.19
CA LYS A 913 -5.51 17.88 25.14
C LYS A 913 -6.52 16.97 24.44
N VAL A 914 -6.03 16.10 23.55
CA VAL A 914 -6.87 15.22 22.72
C VAL A 914 -7.81 14.37 23.57
N TRP A 915 -7.36 13.92 24.75
CA TRP A 915 -8.16 13.14 25.71
C TRP A 915 -9.28 13.93 26.41
N GLU A 916 -9.39 15.25 26.20
CA GLU A 916 -10.50 16.08 26.67
C GLU A 916 -11.52 16.37 25.56
N ASN A 917 -11.26 15.92 24.32
CA ASN A 917 -12.16 16.14 23.18
C ASN A 917 -13.45 15.31 23.35
N GLN A 918 -14.54 15.97 23.73
CA GLN A 918 -15.81 15.31 24.02
C GLN A 918 -16.41 14.57 22.81
N ARG A 919 -16.29 15.13 21.60
CA ARG A 919 -16.79 14.47 20.38
C ARG A 919 -16.02 13.18 20.12
N LEU A 920 -14.70 13.22 20.24
CA LEU A 920 -13.86 12.03 20.09
C LEU A 920 -14.19 10.96 21.14
N LEU A 921 -14.33 11.37 22.41
CA LEU A 921 -14.69 10.46 23.51
C LEU A 921 -16.11 9.86 23.40
N THR A 922 -17.00 10.50 22.63
CA THR A 922 -18.34 9.96 22.37
C THR A 922 -18.29 8.76 21.42
N TYR A 923 -17.37 8.76 20.44
CA TYR A 923 -17.35 7.78 19.36
C TYR A 923 -16.16 6.83 19.38
N VAL A 924 -15.14 7.09 20.20
CA VAL A 924 -13.94 6.24 20.30
C VAL A 924 -13.78 5.78 21.75
N PRO A 925 -13.51 4.47 21.98
CA PRO A 925 -13.25 3.96 23.32
C PRO A 925 -12.17 4.78 24.05
N ARG A 926 -12.46 5.25 25.27
CA ARG A 926 -11.55 6.12 26.03
C ARG A 926 -10.18 5.47 26.27
N ALA A 927 -10.13 4.15 26.45
CA ALA A 927 -8.89 3.40 26.60
C ALA A 927 -7.95 3.57 25.39
N ILE A 928 -8.48 3.65 24.17
CA ILE A 928 -7.69 3.88 22.95
C ILE A 928 -7.11 5.30 22.96
N ILE A 929 -7.92 6.30 23.30
CA ILE A 929 -7.50 7.71 23.33
C ILE A 929 -6.46 7.94 24.43
N ASP A 930 -6.71 7.45 25.65
CA ASP A 930 -5.82 7.64 26.79
C ASP A 930 -4.45 6.98 26.53
N ALA A 931 -4.44 5.75 26.00
CA ALA A 931 -3.21 5.02 25.71
C ALA A 931 -2.33 5.74 24.66
N ARG A 932 -2.96 6.38 23.66
CA ARG A 932 -2.25 7.09 22.59
C ARG A 932 -1.81 8.50 22.97
N SER A 933 -2.61 9.24 23.74
CA SER A 933 -2.47 10.70 23.84
C SER A 933 -2.00 11.24 25.19
N ARG A 934 -2.14 10.49 26.30
CA ARG A 934 -1.84 11.02 27.65
C ARG A 934 -0.34 11.14 27.92
N ARG A 935 0.47 10.18 27.47
CA ARG A 935 1.94 10.21 27.58
C ARG A 935 2.50 10.86 26.32
N ARG A 936 3.00 12.08 26.47
CA ARG A 936 3.33 12.95 25.33
C ARG A 936 4.83 13.12 25.18
N MET A 937 5.26 13.09 23.92
CA MET A 937 6.58 13.56 23.52
C MET A 937 6.60 15.09 23.59
N LYS A 938 7.69 15.66 24.11
CA LYS A 938 7.92 17.12 24.10
C LYS A 938 9.32 17.37 23.55
N VAL A 939 9.39 18.21 22.53
CA VAL A 939 10.59 18.58 21.76
C VAL A 939 10.58 20.09 21.50
N GLU A 940 11.64 20.64 20.91
CA GLU A 940 11.68 22.05 20.52
C GLU A 940 10.87 22.30 19.23
N GLU A 941 10.51 23.56 18.96
CA GLU A 941 9.60 23.89 17.85
C GLU A 941 10.20 23.59 16.46
N ASP A 942 11.54 23.64 16.32
CA ASP A 942 12.24 23.37 15.07
C ASP A 942 12.37 21.88 14.74
N ASP A 943 12.16 20.98 15.72
CA ASP A 943 12.22 19.52 15.53
C ASP A 943 11.05 18.97 14.67
N TRP A 944 9.95 19.71 14.54
CA TRP A 944 8.74 19.26 13.87
C TRP A 944 8.89 19.20 12.33
N GLY A 945 9.28 18.03 11.83
CA GLY A 945 9.54 17.79 10.41
C GLY A 945 8.34 17.96 9.48
N HIS A 946 7.11 17.81 9.99
CA HIS A 946 5.90 17.96 9.17
C HIS A 946 5.72 19.39 8.65
N ILE A 947 6.25 20.40 9.33
CA ILE A 947 6.12 21.81 8.93
C ILE A 947 6.88 22.08 7.62
N GLU A 948 8.11 21.58 7.50
CA GLU A 948 8.91 21.75 6.27
C GLU A 948 8.32 20.96 5.09
N ASN A 949 7.69 19.82 5.34
CA ASN A 949 6.96 19.07 4.34
C ASN A 949 5.66 19.78 3.92
N ALA A 950 4.97 20.44 4.85
CA ALA A 950 3.79 21.25 4.56
C ALA A 950 4.14 22.47 3.69
N LYS A 951 5.30 23.11 3.94
CA LYS A 951 5.83 24.18 3.08
C LYS A 951 6.12 23.68 1.66
N ALA A 952 6.71 22.49 1.52
CA ALA A 952 6.92 21.88 0.21
C ALA A 952 5.58 21.60 -0.52
N ALA A 953 4.56 21.10 0.19
CA ALA A 953 3.22 20.92 -0.37
C ALA A 953 2.61 22.26 -0.85
N LYS A 954 2.79 23.35 -0.10
CA LYS A 954 2.37 24.70 -0.52
C LYS A 954 3.05 25.14 -1.81
N VAL A 955 4.37 24.98 -1.91
CA VAL A 955 5.13 25.35 -3.11
C VAL A 955 4.65 24.59 -4.34
N LEU A 956 4.37 23.29 -4.21
CA LEU A 956 3.80 22.47 -5.29
C LEU A 956 2.39 22.94 -5.66
N ALA A 957 1.54 23.24 -4.66
CA ALA A 957 0.19 23.74 -4.88
C ALA A 957 0.17 25.07 -5.64
N ASP A 958 1.05 26.00 -5.28
CA ASP A 958 1.17 27.30 -5.95
C ASP A 958 1.67 27.17 -7.40
N ALA A 959 2.52 26.17 -7.66
CA ALA A 959 2.98 25.84 -9.01
C ALA A 959 1.91 25.12 -9.87
N GLY A 960 0.77 24.77 -9.28
CA GLY A 960 -0.37 24.17 -9.99
C GLY A 960 -0.56 22.67 -9.78
N THR A 961 0.30 22.00 -9.00
CA THR A 961 0.09 20.60 -8.61
C THR A 961 -1.09 20.52 -7.64
N LYS A 962 -1.98 19.55 -7.85
CA LYS A 962 -3.10 19.34 -6.93
C LYS A 962 -2.66 18.56 -5.71
N VAL A 963 -2.91 19.13 -4.54
CA VAL A 963 -2.62 18.51 -3.23
C VAL A 963 -3.93 18.01 -2.63
N ASN A 964 -3.93 16.79 -2.10
CA ASN A 964 -5.05 16.19 -1.41
C ASN A 964 -4.80 16.13 0.09
N LEU A 965 -5.87 16.14 0.87
CA LEU A 965 -5.84 15.71 2.26
C LEU A 965 -5.79 14.17 2.33
N GLY A 966 -4.92 13.64 3.17
CA GLY A 966 -4.87 12.22 3.52
C GLY A 966 -4.43 12.03 4.98
N ALA A 967 -5.23 11.37 5.82
CA ALA A 967 -4.95 11.30 7.26
C ALA A 967 -4.33 9.98 7.75
N HIS A 968 -4.11 9.01 6.85
CA HIS A 968 -3.41 7.74 7.09
C HIS A 968 -3.93 6.90 8.27
N GLY A 969 -5.14 7.20 8.77
CA GLY A 969 -5.82 6.45 9.83
C GLY A 969 -5.44 6.81 11.26
N GLN A 970 -4.66 7.87 11.50
CA GLN A 970 -4.39 8.37 12.85
C GLN A 970 -5.63 9.08 13.40
N LEU A 971 -6.30 8.45 14.37
CA LEU A 971 -7.55 8.89 15.02
C LEU A 971 -8.69 9.19 14.03
N GLN A 972 -9.59 8.22 13.88
CA GLN A 972 -10.75 8.29 13.00
C GLN A 972 -11.56 9.57 13.24
N GLY A 973 -11.77 10.34 12.18
CA GLY A 973 -12.42 11.66 12.21
C GLY A 973 -11.49 12.83 12.53
N LEU A 974 -10.76 12.81 13.66
CA LEU A 974 -9.93 13.95 14.06
C LEU A 974 -8.64 14.12 13.22
N GLY A 975 -8.03 13.02 12.77
CA GLY A 975 -6.82 13.03 11.92
C GLY A 975 -6.96 13.89 10.65
N PRO A 976 -8.05 13.79 9.87
CA PRO A 976 -8.30 14.68 8.75
C PRO A 976 -8.26 16.18 9.10
N HIS A 977 -8.79 16.58 10.25
CA HIS A 977 -8.68 17.97 10.67
C HIS A 977 -7.23 18.37 10.96
N TRP A 978 -6.46 17.49 11.60
CA TRP A 978 -5.04 17.74 11.80
C TRP A 978 -4.28 17.94 10.49
N GLU A 979 -4.50 17.06 9.51
CA GLU A 979 -3.90 17.19 8.18
C GLU A 979 -4.25 18.54 7.54
N LEU A 980 -5.54 18.91 7.58
CA LEU A 980 -6.04 20.20 7.10
C LEU A 980 -5.36 21.39 7.79
N TRP A 981 -5.14 21.33 9.10
CA TRP A 981 -4.50 22.39 9.87
C TRP A 981 -3.01 22.48 9.59
N MET A 982 -2.33 21.34 9.40
CA MET A 982 -0.91 21.28 9.07
C MET A 982 -0.62 21.86 7.69
N LEU A 983 -1.52 21.67 6.71
CA LEU A 983 -1.42 22.36 5.42
C LEU A 983 -1.38 23.89 5.57
N VAL A 984 -2.18 24.43 6.50
CA VAL A 984 -2.15 25.87 6.85
C VAL A 984 -0.90 26.26 7.63
N GLN A 985 -0.37 25.39 8.51
CA GLN A 985 0.95 25.60 9.14
C GLN A 985 2.08 25.72 8.09
N GLY A 986 1.96 25.01 6.96
CA GLY A 986 2.84 25.13 5.80
C GLY A 986 2.65 26.39 4.95
N GLY A 987 1.66 27.23 5.27
CA GLY A 987 1.39 28.49 4.60
C GLY A 987 0.25 28.48 3.59
N MET A 988 -0.50 27.37 3.43
CA MET A 988 -1.75 27.41 2.65
C MET A 988 -2.78 28.33 3.29
N THR A 989 -3.52 29.07 2.46
CA THR A 989 -4.72 29.76 2.93
C THR A 989 -5.78 28.74 3.36
N PRO A 990 -6.71 29.11 4.27
CA PRO A 990 -7.84 28.23 4.62
C PRO A 990 -8.62 27.73 3.41
N MET A 991 -8.86 28.57 2.39
CA MET A 991 -9.52 28.15 1.14
C MET A 991 -8.70 27.11 0.35
N GLN A 992 -7.37 27.28 0.25
CA GLN A 992 -6.51 26.26 -0.37
C GLN A 992 -6.61 24.92 0.36
N ALA A 993 -6.56 24.95 1.70
CA ALA A 993 -6.65 23.75 2.53
C ALA A 993 -8.03 23.07 2.38
N ILE A 994 -9.14 23.83 2.38
CA ILE A 994 -10.49 23.30 2.15
C ILE A 994 -10.60 22.59 0.79
N ARG A 995 -10.00 23.14 -0.28
CA ARG A 995 -9.96 22.45 -1.59
C ARG A 995 -9.17 21.15 -1.55
N CYS A 996 -8.09 21.08 -0.77
CA CYS A 996 -7.34 19.84 -0.55
C CYS A 996 -8.21 18.77 0.12
N ALA A 997 -9.08 19.18 1.05
CA ALA A 997 -10.01 18.31 1.77
C ALA A 997 -11.30 17.97 1.03
N THR A 998 -11.54 18.53 -0.15
CA THR A 998 -12.81 18.41 -0.87
C THR A 998 -12.58 18.13 -2.37
N ILE A 999 -12.66 19.15 -3.22
CA ILE A 999 -12.68 19.00 -4.68
C ILE A 999 -11.42 18.33 -5.23
N ASN A 1000 -10.23 18.54 -4.64
CA ASN A 1000 -9.01 17.90 -5.12
C ASN A 1000 -9.06 16.38 -4.93
N GLY A 1001 -9.50 15.90 -3.76
CA GLY A 1001 -9.70 14.48 -3.50
C GLY A 1001 -10.79 13.85 -4.39
N ALA A 1002 -11.87 14.59 -4.66
CA ALA A 1002 -12.90 14.14 -5.60
C ALA A 1002 -12.35 14.00 -7.02
N GLN A 1003 -11.58 14.98 -7.51
CA GLN A 1003 -10.95 14.93 -8.84
C GLN A 1003 -9.89 13.83 -8.91
N TYR A 1004 -9.10 13.68 -7.86
CA TYR A 1004 -8.08 12.64 -7.74
C TYR A 1004 -8.65 11.26 -8.02
N LEU A 1005 -9.81 10.95 -7.45
CA LEU A 1005 -10.51 9.67 -7.53
C LEU A 1005 -11.57 9.59 -8.64
N GLY A 1006 -11.73 10.64 -9.46
CA GLY A 1006 -12.76 10.70 -10.50
C GLY A 1006 -14.21 10.71 -10.00
N LEU A 1007 -14.43 11.22 -8.78
CA LEU A 1007 -15.72 11.33 -8.08
C LEU A 1007 -16.34 12.74 -8.23
N ASP A 1008 -15.61 13.70 -8.80
CA ASP A 1008 -15.95 15.12 -8.89
C ASP A 1008 -17.18 15.43 -9.73
N GLY A 1009 -17.69 14.46 -10.50
CA GLY A 1009 -18.99 14.58 -11.17
C GLY A 1009 -20.18 14.62 -10.19
N ASP A 1010 -20.04 14.07 -8.99
CA ASP A 1010 -21.12 13.92 -8.01
C ASP A 1010 -20.79 14.56 -6.64
N ILE A 1011 -19.52 14.69 -6.24
CA ILE A 1011 -19.12 15.22 -4.93
C ILE A 1011 -17.94 16.22 -5.02
N GLY A 1012 -17.45 16.71 -3.88
CA GLY A 1012 -16.27 17.57 -3.76
C GLY A 1012 -16.54 19.08 -3.89
N SER A 1013 -17.70 19.47 -4.42
CA SER A 1013 -18.20 20.86 -4.41
C SER A 1013 -19.71 20.88 -4.19
N LEU A 1014 -20.25 22.02 -3.77
CA LEU A 1014 -21.69 22.23 -3.59
C LEU A 1014 -22.27 22.95 -4.81
N GLU A 1015 -22.88 22.18 -5.70
CA GLU A 1015 -23.46 22.67 -6.96
C GLU A 1015 -24.78 21.95 -7.25
N PRO A 1016 -25.73 22.58 -7.98
CA PRO A 1016 -26.94 21.91 -8.42
C PRO A 1016 -26.62 20.62 -9.18
N GLY A 1017 -27.36 19.55 -8.87
CA GLY A 1017 -27.19 18.21 -9.44
C GLY A 1017 -26.22 17.32 -8.67
N LYS A 1018 -25.28 17.86 -7.88
CA LYS A 1018 -24.36 17.06 -7.06
C LYS A 1018 -25.04 16.44 -5.84
N LEU A 1019 -24.42 15.43 -5.25
CA LEU A 1019 -24.89 14.79 -4.03
C LEU A 1019 -24.78 15.74 -2.84
N ALA A 1020 -25.76 15.65 -1.95
CA ALA A 1020 -25.77 16.40 -0.71
C ALA A 1020 -24.93 15.68 0.35
N ASP A 1021 -23.60 15.75 0.16
CA ASP A 1021 -22.58 15.32 1.11
C ASP A 1021 -21.87 16.59 1.61
N LEU A 1022 -22.28 17.08 2.78
CA LEU A 1022 -21.89 18.41 3.29
C LEU A 1022 -21.78 18.43 4.82
N ILE A 1023 -21.13 19.46 5.35
CA ILE A 1023 -21.05 19.71 6.79
C ILE A 1023 -21.53 21.12 7.11
N VAL A 1024 -22.20 21.28 8.24
CA VAL A 1024 -22.64 22.56 8.81
C VAL A 1024 -21.82 22.83 10.06
N MET A 1025 -21.17 23.99 10.15
CA MET A 1025 -20.26 24.39 11.21
C MET A 1025 -20.75 25.64 11.92
N ASP A 1026 -20.54 25.71 13.24
CA ASP A 1026 -20.91 26.85 14.07
C ASP A 1026 -19.97 28.06 13.91
N LYS A 1027 -18.74 27.85 13.42
CA LYS A 1027 -17.72 28.90 13.27
C LYS A 1027 -17.11 28.91 11.87
N ASN A 1028 -16.58 30.07 11.47
CA ASN A 1028 -16.03 30.29 10.13
C ASN A 1028 -14.66 29.61 9.93
N PRO A 1029 -14.54 28.57 9.07
CA PRO A 1029 -13.25 27.95 8.79
C PRO A 1029 -12.31 28.83 7.95
N LEU A 1030 -12.81 29.86 7.27
CA LEU A 1030 -11.98 30.77 6.47
C LEU A 1030 -11.21 31.81 7.32
N GLU A 1031 -11.71 32.12 8.52
CA GLU A 1031 -11.02 32.99 9.48
C GLU A 1031 -9.96 32.21 10.26
N ASN A 1032 -10.29 30.99 10.67
CA ASN A 1032 -9.37 30.08 11.33
C ASN A 1032 -9.72 28.66 10.92
N ILE A 1033 -8.79 27.98 10.26
CA ILE A 1033 -9.02 26.63 9.75
C ILE A 1033 -9.39 25.61 10.84
N ARG A 1034 -9.00 25.87 12.10
CA ARG A 1034 -9.39 25.02 13.26
C ARG A 1034 -10.90 25.04 13.53
N ASN A 1035 -11.62 26.04 13.06
CA ASN A 1035 -13.07 26.07 13.12
C ASN A 1035 -13.72 24.97 12.25
N SER A 1036 -12.97 24.28 11.39
CA SER A 1036 -13.45 23.09 10.66
C SER A 1036 -14.00 22.00 11.58
N GLU A 1037 -13.56 21.90 12.84
CA GLU A 1037 -14.06 20.92 13.82
C GLU A 1037 -15.38 21.35 14.49
N SER A 1038 -15.84 22.59 14.30
CA SER A 1038 -17.06 23.13 14.93
C SER A 1038 -18.36 22.60 14.32
N ILE A 1039 -18.39 21.33 13.94
CA ILE A 1039 -19.44 20.72 13.11
C ILE A 1039 -20.70 20.52 13.96
N ARG A 1040 -21.79 21.18 13.56
CA ARG A 1040 -23.12 21.02 14.14
C ARG A 1040 -23.88 19.87 13.49
N TYR A 1041 -23.86 19.82 12.16
CA TYR A 1041 -24.53 18.77 11.38
C TYR A 1041 -23.60 18.20 10.32
N VAL A 1042 -23.73 16.90 10.06
CA VAL A 1042 -23.14 16.23 8.90
C VAL A 1042 -24.25 15.68 8.04
N MET A 1043 -24.16 15.85 6.73
CA MET A 1043 -25.08 15.24 5.78
C MET A 1043 -24.37 14.13 5.00
N LEU A 1044 -24.90 12.91 5.12
CA LEU A 1044 -24.41 11.72 4.44
C LEU A 1044 -25.48 11.23 3.46
N ASN A 1045 -25.21 11.36 2.16
CA ASN A 1045 -26.10 10.94 1.09
C ASN A 1045 -27.51 11.54 1.23
N GLY A 1046 -27.59 12.83 1.54
CA GLY A 1046 -28.85 13.56 1.77
C GLY A 1046 -29.50 13.38 3.14
N ARG A 1047 -28.98 12.48 3.99
CA ARG A 1047 -29.48 12.29 5.36
C ARG A 1047 -28.71 13.20 6.30
N LEU A 1048 -29.42 14.08 7.00
CA LEU A 1048 -28.83 15.02 7.96
C LEU A 1048 -28.70 14.36 9.33
N TYR A 1049 -27.54 14.49 9.99
CA TYR A 1049 -27.28 13.97 11.32
C TYR A 1049 -26.79 15.09 12.24
N ASP A 1050 -27.24 15.09 13.50
CA ASP A 1050 -26.63 15.90 14.55
C ASP A 1050 -25.28 15.30 14.92
N ALA A 1051 -24.20 16.03 14.69
CA ALA A 1051 -22.85 15.47 14.77
C ALA A 1051 -22.37 15.18 16.21
N SER A 1052 -23.11 15.62 17.23
CA SER A 1052 -22.83 15.32 18.64
C SER A 1052 -23.47 14.01 19.12
N THR A 1053 -24.53 13.56 18.44
CA THR A 1053 -25.26 12.34 18.81
C THR A 1053 -25.24 11.28 17.71
N MET A 1054 -24.97 11.69 16.46
CA MET A 1054 -25.16 10.92 15.24
C MET A 1054 -26.59 10.38 15.06
N ASN A 1055 -27.57 11.04 15.67
CA ASN A 1055 -28.99 10.81 15.38
C ASN A 1055 -29.39 11.51 14.09
N GLU A 1056 -30.19 10.85 13.27
CA GLU A 1056 -30.74 11.42 12.04
C GLU A 1056 -31.73 12.54 12.41
N VAL A 1057 -31.51 13.72 11.84
CA VAL A 1057 -32.35 14.92 12.00
C VAL A 1057 -33.22 15.06 10.76
N GLY A 1058 -34.54 14.94 10.96
CA GLY A 1058 -35.46 14.80 9.83
C GLY A 1058 -35.46 13.36 9.28
N GLY A 1059 -36.04 13.16 8.09
CA GLY A 1059 -36.08 11.85 7.43
C GLY A 1059 -36.72 10.74 8.28
N LYS A 1060 -36.03 9.60 8.43
CA LYS A 1060 -36.49 8.43 9.21
C LYS A 1060 -36.27 8.58 10.72
N GLN A 1061 -35.55 9.62 11.17
CA GLN A 1061 -35.22 9.88 12.57
C GLN A 1061 -34.57 8.69 13.29
N ARG A 1062 -33.67 7.98 12.58
CA ARG A 1062 -32.88 6.88 13.17
C ARG A 1062 -32.04 7.40 14.34
N LYS A 1063 -32.09 6.68 15.46
CA LYS A 1063 -31.22 6.92 16.61
C LYS A 1063 -30.01 6.00 16.56
N ARG A 1064 -28.85 6.51 16.99
CA ARG A 1064 -27.67 5.68 17.26
C ARG A 1064 -27.95 4.85 18.53
N GLU A 1065 -27.61 3.58 18.48
CA GLU A 1065 -27.66 2.70 19.65
C GLU A 1065 -26.35 2.82 20.46
N PRO A 1066 -26.34 2.49 21.76
CA PRO A 1066 -25.13 2.52 22.56
C PRO A 1066 -24.03 1.60 21.99
N PHE A 1067 -22.77 2.04 22.02
CA PHE A 1067 -21.61 1.20 21.75
C PHE A 1067 -21.31 0.30 22.95
N TYR A 1068 -20.50 -0.75 22.72
CA TYR A 1068 -20.21 -1.78 23.72
C TYR A 1068 -19.59 -1.24 25.02
N TRP A 1069 -18.90 -0.09 24.99
CA TRP A 1069 -18.28 0.51 26.18
C TRP A 1069 -19.20 1.49 26.93
N GLU A 1070 -20.30 1.96 26.32
CA GLU A 1070 -21.21 2.92 26.97
C GLU A 1070 -22.09 2.25 28.05
N GLY A 1071 -22.18 0.91 28.05
CA GLY A 1071 -22.91 0.14 29.05
C GLY A 1071 -22.14 -0.16 30.35
N GLY A 1072 -20.87 0.25 30.47
CA GLY A 1072 -20.07 0.14 31.71
C GLY A 1072 -19.56 -1.26 32.10
N MET A 1073 -19.95 -2.32 31.38
CA MET A 1073 -19.56 -3.71 31.69
C MET A 1073 -18.34 -4.20 30.88
N ASP A 1074 -17.87 -3.43 29.90
CA ASP A 1074 -16.70 -3.78 29.11
C ASP A 1074 -15.41 -3.29 29.79
N PRO A 1075 -14.30 -4.05 29.79
CA PRO A 1075 -13.00 -3.59 30.28
C PRO A 1075 -12.49 -2.29 29.63
N GLY A 1076 -12.92 -1.98 28.41
CA GLY A 1076 -12.64 -0.72 27.72
C GLY A 1076 -13.56 0.44 28.13
N ALA A 1077 -14.61 0.18 28.92
CA ALA A 1077 -15.48 1.20 29.49
C ALA A 1077 -14.76 1.92 30.62
N SER A 1078 -14.68 3.24 30.53
CA SER A 1078 -14.26 4.08 31.64
C SER A 1078 -15.49 4.67 32.30
N THR A 1079 -15.87 4.16 33.46
CA THR A 1079 -16.81 4.86 34.36
C THR A 1079 -16.06 5.98 35.07
N MET A 1080 -15.81 7.10 34.37
CA MET A 1080 -15.41 8.35 35.02
C MET A 1080 -16.66 9.16 35.40
N GLU A 1081 -17.51 8.58 36.25
CA GLU A 1081 -18.21 9.35 37.28
C GLU A 1081 -17.56 8.95 38.61
N MET A 1082 -16.30 9.36 38.79
CA MET A 1082 -15.84 9.64 40.14
C MET A 1082 -16.19 11.10 40.36
N ASP A 1083 -17.31 11.33 41.03
CA ASP A 1083 -17.58 12.58 41.72
C ASP A 1083 -16.34 12.94 42.52
N LEU A 1084 -15.59 13.92 42.04
CA LEU A 1084 -14.60 14.62 42.83
C LEU A 1084 -15.34 15.80 43.46
N ASP A 1085 -15.95 15.53 44.61
CA ASP A 1085 -16.27 16.56 45.60
C ASP A 1085 -15.01 17.36 45.99
#